data_AF-A0A5C4PSD2-F1
#
_entry.id   AF-A0A5C4PSD2-F1
#
_cell.length_a   1.000
_cell.length_b   1.000
_cell.length_c   1.000
_cell.angle_alpha   90.00
_cell.angle_beta   90.00
_cell.angle_gamma   90.00
#
_symmetry.space_group_name_H-M   'P 1'
#
loop_
_entity.id
_entity.type
_entity.pdbx_description
1 polymer ?
#
loop_
_entity_poly.entity_id
_entity_poly.type
_entity_poly.pdbx_seq_one_letter_code
_entity_poly.pdbx_strand_id
1 'polypeptide(L)'
;MPFKLNPLSALIITCFIPAYTVASVVRSDIPYQTYRDFGENKGQFRPGAVNLPIYGKNGELIGILDKAPMIDFSAASKEGVGTLVAPQYSGSVKHNVGYTGLQFGGTGNNPDYLRHTYQMVDRNNHSSLDYHTPRLHKYVTEVAPANILGLDRDAYLDQTRFPVLYRTGSGTQYVRDPEWNTTWLAYAYDYLIGGTVSTLYKPGYPQEVRANSGLLYNLENSPLTTYGASGDSGSGLYAWDTQSQQWILIGFQMGSWGEKATATNAVTNWVVYQTAYNQGVYAEDTDPAVNNTQNLVWANNSDGKTSRFSQNDKSWTLHVKDTTLPDSYSGGYNAAMNAGKNITLNGNGGNILLQSSINQGAGGLTFNNNYGVTPESNQTWQGAGIIVNAGKTVEWQVNGVENDFLHKLGSGTLRINAKGKNLGSLSAGDGITVLAQQADENGAQQAFDKVRLASGRPTVVLQDDKQVNPNNIYFGYRGGRLDLNGNNLSFIQIHNVDNGAQLVNHNAEKAANIRVTGEAEVVFNTRNNNQRGTPNTLYKHINRSGNAEYWYLKTSTYTFYPGAAGNWAWDYLGNDEAQAIERYLTRKNALLSPMFQGVLGETDASKTNGSLNFSYTAPSASSIYTLSGGSNLNGEIKVDKGTLLLSGYPTLHAEDVTGDRAGYVWRKDVVIDNDWVTSHFKADTFKATAGATLQLGNYANLEGNIVADNNSNVSLGYSKGDNGWNNSWKCTRSDSSGVVSCSQTALSDALYADLPYASVKGNIILGENANLNFGKTQYQGQIQAAANSNTHLMRDASWTMSGNSTLGNLSLDAGSVVKLNGNPQSGNFNTLTVNSNLSGDGRFELNSTFADLKSDRVIVNGLASGNYTLALHDSLKDPTSKVNLLPLLTLNNTTQNWANVTATLENGHLDLGAYRYTLQHIDNHFALYNALLPDIIAKEKAEAEAKAAA
;
A
#
# COMPACT_ATOMS: atom_id res chain seq x y z
N MET A 1 14.03 -22.81 -0.08
CA MET A 1 14.74 -23.69 -1.05
C MET A 1 15.81 -22.85 -1.74
N PRO A 2 16.98 -23.42 -2.09
CA PRO A 2 18.11 -22.63 -2.57
C PRO A 2 17.90 -22.25 -4.05
N PHE A 3 18.02 -20.96 -4.34
CA PHE A 3 18.00 -20.40 -5.70
C PHE A 3 19.30 -20.77 -6.43
N LYS A 4 19.19 -21.28 -7.66
CA LYS A 4 20.31 -21.42 -8.60
C LYS A 4 20.09 -20.45 -9.77
N LEU A 5 21.00 -19.49 -9.95
CA LEU A 5 21.12 -18.71 -11.18
C LEU A 5 22.31 -19.19 -12.02
N ASN A 6 22.11 -19.15 -13.33
CA ASN A 6 23.01 -19.65 -14.38
C ASN A 6 24.05 -18.56 -14.77
N PRO A 7 25.36 -18.86 -14.90
CA PRO A 7 26.39 -17.87 -15.14
C PRO A 7 26.76 -17.82 -16.63
N LEU A 8 26.40 -16.74 -17.33
CA LEU A 8 27.02 -16.40 -18.61
C LEU A 8 26.82 -14.93 -18.90
N SER A 9 27.86 -14.14 -18.64
CA SER A 9 28.34 -13.00 -19.45
C SER A 9 29.32 -12.17 -18.59
N ALA A 10 30.60 -12.52 -18.66
CA ALA A 10 31.71 -11.71 -18.17
C ALA A 10 32.71 -11.47 -19.32
N LEU A 11 33.53 -10.43 -19.17
CA LEU A 11 34.64 -9.92 -20.04
C LEU A 11 34.24 -8.86 -21.08
N ILE A 12 34.91 -7.70 -21.27
CA ILE A 12 36.22 -7.13 -20.85
C ILE A 12 36.15 -5.58 -20.85
N ILE A 13 36.93 -4.94 -19.99
CA ILE A 13 37.21 -3.48 -19.87
C ILE A 13 38.59 -3.14 -20.48
N THR A 14 38.78 -1.92 -21.01
CA THR A 14 39.92 -0.97 -20.79
C THR A 14 39.88 0.18 -21.83
N CYS A 15 40.06 1.49 -21.55
CA CYS A 15 41.22 2.20 -20.96
C CYS A 15 40.94 3.72 -20.68
N PHE A 16 41.53 4.27 -19.58
CA PHE A 16 42.18 5.63 -19.34
C PHE A 16 41.41 6.97 -19.56
N ILE A 17 41.43 8.08 -18.76
CA ILE A 17 42.19 8.75 -17.64
C ILE A 17 41.24 9.87 -17.01
N PRO A 18 41.64 10.85 -16.15
CA PRO A 18 42.09 10.90 -14.73
C PRO A 18 41.08 11.54 -13.70
N ALA A 19 41.35 11.23 -12.41
CA ALA A 19 41.15 12.02 -11.17
C ALA A 19 39.79 12.65 -10.80
N TYR A 20 38.95 11.94 -10.02
CA TYR A 20 37.85 12.54 -9.23
C TYR A 20 37.54 11.79 -7.93
N THR A 21 36.84 12.48 -7.03
CA THR A 21 36.36 12.17 -5.65
C THR A 21 35.15 11.20 -5.59
N VAL A 22 34.78 10.67 -4.41
CA VAL A 22 34.66 9.20 -4.21
C VAL A 22 34.02 8.74 -2.88
N ALA A 23 33.50 7.51 -2.75
CA ALA A 23 32.07 7.11 -2.63
C ALA A 23 31.69 6.12 -1.48
N SER A 24 30.41 5.96 -1.13
CA SER A 24 29.92 4.87 -0.26
C SER A 24 30.32 3.49 -0.80
N VAL A 25 30.93 2.65 0.03
CA VAL A 25 31.56 1.37 -0.35
C VAL A 25 30.94 0.21 0.42
N VAL A 26 30.60 -0.86 -0.30
CA VAL A 26 30.11 -2.13 0.26
C VAL A 26 30.88 -3.33 -0.30
N ARG A 27 30.83 -4.48 0.36
CA ARG A 27 31.50 -5.71 -0.10
C ARG A 27 30.83 -6.29 -1.35
N SER A 28 31.62 -6.89 -2.23
CA SER A 28 31.19 -7.31 -3.57
C SER A 28 30.48 -8.68 -3.64
N ASP A 29 30.50 -9.46 -2.56
CA ASP A 29 30.01 -10.85 -2.48
C ASP A 29 28.59 -10.97 -1.90
N ILE A 30 27.98 -9.88 -1.43
CA ILE A 30 26.55 -9.81 -1.08
C ILE A 30 25.76 -9.22 -2.27
N PRO A 31 24.54 -9.70 -2.58
CA PRO A 31 23.69 -9.06 -3.59
C PRO A 31 23.49 -7.57 -3.28
N TYR A 32 23.76 -6.70 -4.25
CA TYR A 32 23.72 -5.24 -4.02
C TYR A 32 22.33 -4.75 -3.58
N GLN A 33 21.28 -5.43 -4.05
CA GLN A 33 19.89 -5.20 -3.64
C GLN A 33 19.69 -5.24 -2.12
N THR A 34 20.45 -6.07 -1.39
CA THR A 34 20.37 -6.17 0.08
C THR A 34 20.69 -4.83 0.75
N TYR A 35 21.70 -4.10 0.26
CA TYR A 35 22.07 -2.79 0.81
C TYR A 35 21.08 -1.68 0.47
N ARG A 36 20.45 -1.79 -0.71
CA ARG A 36 19.39 -0.87 -1.17
C ARG A 36 18.13 -1.06 -0.35
N ASP A 37 17.68 -2.30 -0.21
CA ASP A 37 16.51 -2.65 0.60
C ASP A 37 16.71 -2.27 2.07
N PHE A 38 17.91 -2.50 2.62
CA PHE A 38 18.25 -2.04 3.97
C PHE A 38 18.15 -0.51 4.10
N GLY A 39 18.76 0.23 3.16
CA GLY A 39 18.80 1.70 3.20
C GLY A 39 17.45 2.38 3.01
N GLU A 40 16.49 1.71 2.37
CA GLU A 40 15.14 2.22 2.07
C GLU A 40 14.03 1.54 2.91
N ASN A 41 14.37 0.69 3.87
CA ASN A 41 13.41 -0.11 4.66
C ASN A 41 12.45 -0.97 3.84
N LYS A 42 12.97 -1.61 2.80
CA LYS A 42 12.25 -2.44 1.83
C LYS A 42 12.66 -3.91 1.95
N GLY A 43 12.00 -4.79 1.20
CA GLY A 43 12.20 -6.24 1.27
C GLY A 43 12.01 -6.76 2.69
N GLN A 44 12.97 -7.57 3.15
CA GLN A 44 12.99 -8.08 4.52
C GLN A 44 13.27 -7.01 5.60
N PHE A 45 13.76 -5.83 5.22
CA PHE A 45 14.22 -4.77 6.14
C PHE A 45 13.13 -3.76 6.51
N ARG A 46 11.88 -4.21 6.59
CA ARG A 46 10.77 -3.40 7.12
C ARG A 46 11.04 -3.02 8.59
N PRO A 47 10.68 -1.80 9.05
CA PRO A 47 10.93 -1.40 10.42
C PRO A 47 10.34 -2.39 11.44
N GLY A 48 11.08 -2.70 12.49
CA GLY A 48 10.70 -3.66 13.53
C GLY A 48 10.98 -5.13 13.21
N ALA A 49 11.42 -5.47 11.99
CA ALA A 49 11.80 -6.86 11.67
C ALA A 49 13.03 -7.31 12.48
N VAL A 50 13.07 -8.58 12.89
CA VAL A 50 14.13 -9.16 13.73
C VAL A 50 14.70 -10.43 13.08
N ASN A 51 15.88 -10.86 13.52
CA ASN A 51 16.54 -12.10 13.07
C ASN A 51 16.68 -12.17 11.55
N LEU A 52 17.33 -11.16 10.96
CA LEU A 52 17.40 -10.98 9.51
C LEU A 52 18.64 -11.70 8.94
N PRO A 53 18.49 -12.84 8.24
CA PRO A 53 19.63 -13.53 7.65
C PRO A 53 20.16 -12.77 6.42
N ILE A 54 21.48 -12.66 6.35
CA ILE A 54 22.20 -12.04 5.24
C ILE A 54 22.90 -13.13 4.45
N TYR A 55 22.52 -13.28 3.18
CA TYR A 55 23.08 -14.27 2.27
C TYR A 55 24.03 -13.65 1.25
N GLY A 56 25.08 -14.38 0.91
CA GLY A 56 26.00 -14.06 -0.18
C GLY A 56 25.39 -14.41 -1.54
N LYS A 57 26.07 -13.99 -2.62
CA LYS A 57 25.64 -14.22 -4.01
C LYS A 57 25.52 -15.70 -4.38
N ASN A 58 26.19 -16.60 -3.66
CA ASN A 58 26.10 -18.04 -3.89
C ASN A 58 25.09 -18.74 -2.96
N GLY A 59 24.32 -17.97 -2.17
CA GLY A 59 23.30 -18.48 -1.26
C GLY A 59 23.82 -18.93 0.11
N GLU A 60 25.11 -18.75 0.39
CA GLU A 60 25.72 -19.00 1.68
C GLU A 60 25.27 -17.97 2.74
N LEU A 61 25.06 -18.42 3.99
CA LEU A 61 24.76 -17.51 5.10
C LEU A 61 26.04 -16.79 5.55
N ILE A 62 26.07 -15.47 5.41
CA ILE A 62 27.19 -14.61 5.85
C ILE A 62 27.05 -14.25 7.34
N GLY A 63 25.83 -14.04 7.80
CA GLY A 63 25.51 -13.74 9.20
C GLY A 63 24.05 -13.36 9.39
N ILE A 64 23.68 -13.01 10.61
CA ILE A 64 22.31 -12.63 10.98
C ILE A 64 22.36 -11.27 11.69
N LEU A 65 21.44 -10.37 11.35
CA LEU A 65 21.19 -9.16 12.14
C LEU A 65 20.14 -9.48 13.20
N ASP A 66 20.59 -9.74 14.43
CA ASP A 66 19.77 -10.25 15.55
C ASP A 66 19.86 -9.40 16.84
N LYS A 67 20.79 -8.44 16.90
CA LYS A 67 21.03 -7.60 18.09
C LYS A 67 19.92 -6.57 18.38
N ALA A 68 19.14 -6.19 17.38
CA ALA A 68 18.06 -5.21 17.50
C ALA A 68 17.03 -5.39 16.38
N PRO A 69 15.78 -4.94 16.58
CA PRO A 69 14.82 -4.81 15.49
C PRO A 69 15.33 -3.82 14.43
N MET A 70 14.91 -3.97 13.17
CA MET A 70 15.26 -3.06 12.09
C MET A 70 14.75 -1.64 12.39
N ILE A 71 15.61 -0.64 12.21
CA ILE A 71 15.29 0.78 12.41
C ILE A 71 14.30 1.30 11.36
N ASP A 72 13.53 2.33 11.71
CA ASP A 72 12.83 3.18 10.76
C ASP A 72 13.71 4.35 10.32
N PHE A 73 14.22 4.31 9.08
CA PHE A 73 15.06 5.35 8.48
C PHE A 73 14.28 6.52 7.91
N SER A 74 12.95 6.57 8.01
CA SER A 74 12.14 7.59 7.34
C SER A 74 12.45 9.03 7.77
N ALA A 75 13.05 9.23 8.96
CA ALA A 75 13.56 10.54 9.38
C ALA A 75 14.77 11.02 8.56
N ALA A 76 15.50 10.14 7.88
CA ALA A 76 16.54 10.51 6.94
C ALA A 76 15.89 11.13 5.69
N SER A 77 16.52 12.18 5.15
CA SER A 77 16.03 12.80 3.92
C SER A 77 16.23 11.85 2.73
N LYS A 78 15.36 11.96 1.72
CA LYS A 78 15.47 11.19 0.47
C LYS A 78 16.83 11.40 -0.20
N GLU A 79 17.39 12.59 -0.08
CA GLU A 79 18.71 12.97 -0.60
C GLU A 79 19.88 12.44 0.24
N GLY A 80 19.64 11.76 1.37
CA GLY A 80 20.66 11.11 2.19
C GLY A 80 21.66 12.03 2.88
N VAL A 81 21.39 13.34 2.96
CA VAL A 81 22.31 14.38 3.47
C VAL A 81 21.87 15.04 4.77
N GLY A 82 20.67 14.73 5.27
CA GLY A 82 20.15 15.28 6.52
C GLY A 82 19.17 14.32 7.17
N THR A 83 18.94 14.52 8.47
CA THR A 83 17.95 13.75 9.25
C THR A 83 17.05 14.71 10.01
N LEU A 84 15.74 14.47 10.03
CA LEU A 84 14.79 15.23 10.82
C LEU A 84 15.03 14.97 12.32
N VAL A 85 15.35 16.02 13.08
CA VAL A 85 15.69 15.95 14.51
C VAL A 85 14.65 16.60 15.42
N ALA A 86 13.84 17.49 14.85
CA ALA A 86 12.64 18.04 15.46
C ALA A 86 11.63 18.34 14.33
N PRO A 87 10.33 18.57 14.61
CA PRO A 87 9.31 18.71 13.56
C PRO A 87 9.60 19.76 12.48
N GLN A 88 10.45 20.74 12.77
CA GLN A 88 10.86 21.82 11.88
C GLN A 88 12.38 21.89 11.62
N TYR A 89 13.16 20.96 12.17
CA TYR A 89 14.62 21.07 12.13
C TYR A 89 15.25 19.77 11.65
N SER A 90 16.21 19.90 10.75
CA SER A 90 17.08 18.81 10.33
C SER A 90 18.46 18.97 10.96
N GLY A 91 19.20 17.87 11.15
CA GLY A 91 20.61 17.89 11.48
C GLY A 91 21.46 17.32 10.34
N SER A 92 22.65 17.88 10.16
CA SER A 92 23.61 17.54 9.09
C SER A 92 24.97 18.21 9.38
N VAL A 93 25.87 18.30 8.41
CA VAL A 93 27.20 18.93 8.52
C VAL A 93 27.29 20.23 7.71
N LYS A 94 27.98 21.26 8.23
CA LYS A 94 27.94 22.62 7.67
C LYS A 94 28.66 22.76 6.34
N HIS A 95 29.65 21.92 6.04
CA HIS A 95 30.33 21.98 4.75
C HIS A 95 29.43 21.59 3.57
N ASN A 96 28.27 20.96 3.83
CA ASN A 96 27.23 20.76 2.84
C ASN A 96 26.46 22.06 2.58
N VAL A 97 27.04 22.95 1.77
CA VAL A 97 26.44 24.27 1.45
C VAL A 97 25.48 24.24 0.26
N GLY A 98 25.48 23.16 -0.55
CA GLY A 98 24.80 23.13 -1.86
C GLY A 98 23.29 22.87 -1.83
N TYR A 99 22.80 22.08 -0.88
CA TYR A 99 21.35 21.80 -0.80
C TYR A 99 20.60 22.98 -0.18
N THR A 100 19.37 23.22 -0.63
CA THR A 100 18.50 24.34 -0.18
C THR A 100 17.18 23.88 0.44
N GLY A 101 16.87 22.59 0.34
CA GLY A 101 15.71 21.97 0.95
C GLY A 101 15.87 20.46 1.02
N LEU A 102 14.95 19.81 1.74
CA LEU A 102 14.95 18.37 1.98
C LEU A 102 13.58 17.76 1.67
N GLN A 103 13.57 16.50 1.27
CA GLN A 103 12.35 15.71 1.12
C GLN A 103 12.35 14.53 2.10
N PHE A 104 11.17 14.17 2.62
CA PHE A 104 11.00 13.06 3.56
C PHE A 104 9.94 12.06 3.06
N GLY A 105 9.96 10.85 3.61
CA GLY A 105 9.09 9.74 3.21
C GLY A 105 9.74 8.81 2.19
N GLY A 106 8.95 8.17 1.33
CA GLY A 106 9.44 7.13 0.42
C GLY A 106 10.31 7.65 -0.72
N THR A 107 10.88 6.76 -1.53
CA THR A 107 11.73 7.09 -2.69
C THR A 107 10.90 7.20 -3.99
N GLY A 108 11.52 7.63 -5.10
CA GLY A 108 10.81 7.77 -6.39
C GLY A 108 10.07 9.10 -6.65
N ASN A 109 9.34 9.14 -7.76
CA ASN A 109 8.71 10.32 -8.38
C ASN A 109 7.19 10.20 -8.58
N ASN A 110 6.55 9.27 -7.89
CA ASN A 110 5.11 9.02 -8.00
C ASN A 110 4.34 10.31 -7.64
N PRO A 111 3.46 10.82 -8.54
CA PRO A 111 2.76 12.08 -8.32
C PRO A 111 1.81 12.04 -7.11
N ASP A 112 1.32 10.86 -6.73
CA ASP A 112 0.36 10.70 -5.62
C ASP A 112 0.97 10.97 -4.25
N TYR A 113 2.31 11.00 -4.14
CA TYR A 113 2.98 11.47 -2.92
C TYR A 113 2.58 12.91 -2.56
N LEU A 114 2.27 13.73 -3.57
CA LEU A 114 2.10 15.18 -3.44
C LEU A 114 3.25 15.78 -2.59
N ARG A 115 4.49 15.47 -2.99
CA ARG A 115 5.70 15.71 -2.18
C ARG A 115 5.87 17.19 -1.88
N HIS A 116 6.29 17.46 -0.64
CA HIS A 116 6.79 18.75 -0.23
C HIS A 116 8.31 18.75 -0.21
N THR A 117 8.92 19.73 -0.87
CA THR A 117 10.31 20.07 -0.63
C THR A 117 10.36 21.08 0.51
N TYR A 118 10.84 20.66 1.66
CA TYR A 118 11.01 21.50 2.83
C TYR A 118 12.24 22.38 2.65
N GLN A 119 12.03 23.58 2.11
CA GLN A 119 13.05 24.61 1.96
C GLN A 119 13.56 25.07 3.33
N MET A 120 14.86 25.37 3.40
CA MET A 120 15.52 25.90 4.59
C MET A 120 15.35 27.40 4.68
N VAL A 121 15.06 27.92 5.86
CA VAL A 121 15.00 29.37 6.12
C VAL A 121 16.23 29.86 6.88
N ASP A 122 16.94 28.94 7.53
CA ASP A 122 18.25 29.16 8.13
C ASP A 122 19.03 27.83 8.12
N ARG A 123 20.36 27.89 7.99
CA ARG A 123 21.23 26.71 8.14
C ARG A 123 21.55 26.43 9.60
N ASN A 124 21.62 27.47 10.45
CA ASN A 124 22.09 27.36 11.83
C ASN A 124 23.46 26.64 11.88
N ASN A 125 24.47 27.25 11.26
CA ASN A 125 25.83 26.73 11.25
C ASN A 125 26.47 26.87 12.62
N HIS A 126 27.02 25.77 13.14
CA HIS A 126 27.83 25.83 14.34
C HIS A 126 29.14 26.59 14.07
N SER A 127 29.52 27.47 15.01
CA SER A 127 30.68 28.36 14.86
C SER A 127 32.01 27.60 14.73
N SER A 128 32.25 26.61 15.60
CA SER A 128 33.50 25.84 15.63
C SER A 128 33.42 24.43 15.02
N LEU A 129 32.31 23.70 15.15
CA LEU A 129 32.16 22.33 14.67
C LEU A 129 31.67 22.27 13.21
N ASP A 130 32.00 21.20 12.49
CA ASP A 130 31.41 20.90 11.17
C ASP A 130 29.98 20.35 11.33
N TYR A 131 29.08 21.22 11.76
CA TYR A 131 27.74 20.86 12.17
C TYR A 131 26.77 21.99 11.85
N HIS A 132 25.56 21.65 11.41
CA HIS A 132 24.47 22.62 11.32
C HIS A 132 23.13 21.96 11.67
N THR A 133 22.15 22.77 12.07
CA THR A 133 20.79 22.31 12.37
C THR A 133 19.74 23.12 11.61
N PRO A 134 19.62 22.96 10.28
CA PRO A 134 18.79 23.84 9.49
C PRO A 134 17.32 23.89 9.92
N ARG A 135 16.75 25.09 9.94
CA ARG A 135 15.33 25.34 10.17
C ARG A 135 14.57 25.29 8.85
N LEU A 136 13.48 24.55 8.82
CA LEU A 136 12.61 24.37 7.65
C LEU A 136 11.44 25.37 7.67
N HIS A 137 10.97 25.79 6.50
CA HIS A 137 9.86 26.75 6.41
C HIS A 137 8.49 26.20 6.85
N LYS A 138 8.34 24.86 6.93
CA LYS A 138 7.11 24.15 7.32
C LYS A 138 7.44 22.98 8.25
N TYR A 139 6.45 22.55 9.05
CA TYR A 139 6.53 21.32 9.84
C TYR A 139 6.49 20.08 8.96
N VAL A 140 7.39 19.13 9.17
CA VAL A 140 7.40 17.88 8.40
C VAL A 140 6.27 16.96 8.86
N THR A 141 5.43 16.52 7.92
CA THR A 141 4.21 15.74 8.23
C THR A 141 4.32 14.25 7.92
N GLU A 142 5.19 13.89 6.98
CA GLU A 142 5.32 12.54 6.42
C GLU A 142 5.94 11.56 7.40
N VAL A 143 6.76 12.05 8.33
CA VAL A 143 7.59 11.22 9.22
C VAL A 143 7.66 11.82 10.62
N ALA A 144 8.00 11.01 11.61
CA ALA A 144 8.38 11.50 12.93
C ALA A 144 9.88 11.89 12.93
N PRO A 145 10.30 12.89 13.73
CA PRO A 145 11.72 13.13 13.96
C PRO A 145 12.41 11.90 14.57
N ALA A 146 13.71 11.75 14.32
CA ALA A 146 14.50 10.70 14.95
C ALA A 146 14.56 10.88 16.47
N ASN A 147 14.50 9.77 17.22
CA ASN A 147 14.68 9.80 18.68
C ASN A 147 16.12 10.19 19.03
N ILE A 148 16.29 11.02 20.05
CA ILE A 148 17.59 11.55 20.47
C ILE A 148 17.65 11.55 22.00
N LEU A 149 18.73 11.00 22.57
CA LEU A 149 19.02 11.09 24.01
C LEU A 149 19.98 12.23 24.34
N GLY A 150 20.81 12.65 23.37
CA GLY A 150 21.70 13.79 23.55
C GLY A 150 22.78 13.59 24.62
N LEU A 151 23.26 12.35 24.78
CA LEU A 151 24.28 11.97 25.76
C LEU A 151 25.65 12.57 25.42
N ASP A 152 26.53 12.59 26.42
CA ASP A 152 27.95 12.85 26.19
C ASP A 152 28.52 11.82 25.20
N ARG A 153 29.41 12.28 24.33
CA ARG A 153 30.08 11.45 23.31
C ARG A 153 30.61 10.13 23.89
N ASP A 154 31.26 10.17 25.05
CA ASP A 154 31.95 9.01 25.61
C ASP A 154 30.96 7.90 26.02
N ALA A 155 29.69 8.23 26.26
CA ALA A 155 28.65 7.24 26.55
C ALA A 155 28.38 6.29 25.37
N TYR A 156 28.50 6.78 24.12
CA TYR A 156 28.24 5.97 22.92
C TYR A 156 29.32 4.92 22.63
N LEU A 157 30.40 4.88 23.42
CA LEU A 157 31.48 3.90 23.30
C LEU A 157 31.18 2.62 24.10
N ASP A 158 30.17 2.64 24.97
CA ASP A 158 29.74 1.47 25.74
C ASP A 158 28.96 0.48 24.87
N GLN A 159 29.62 -0.59 24.46
CA GLN A 159 29.03 -1.65 23.64
C GLN A 159 27.96 -2.48 24.36
N THR A 160 27.93 -2.46 25.70
CA THR A 160 26.86 -3.15 26.46
C THR A 160 25.54 -2.39 26.36
N ARG A 161 25.62 -1.06 26.26
CA ARG A 161 24.48 -0.18 26.05
C ARG A 161 24.13 0.00 24.58
N PHE A 162 25.13 0.16 23.72
CA PHE A 162 24.99 0.40 22.28
C PHE A 162 25.64 -0.74 21.46
N PRO A 163 25.02 -1.94 21.44
CA PRO A 163 25.63 -3.14 20.85
C PRO A 163 25.63 -3.17 19.32
N VAL A 164 24.88 -2.28 18.68
CA VAL A 164 24.74 -2.22 17.21
C VAL A 164 24.51 -0.79 16.72
N LEU A 165 25.12 -0.47 15.58
CA LEU A 165 25.13 0.84 14.94
C LEU A 165 24.75 0.70 13.46
N TYR A 166 23.77 1.48 13.01
CA TYR A 166 23.30 1.51 11.63
C TYR A 166 23.46 2.89 11.01
N ARG A 167 23.56 2.93 9.68
CA ARG A 167 23.53 4.16 8.88
C ARG A 167 22.76 3.97 7.58
N THR A 168 22.28 5.08 7.03
CA THR A 168 21.77 5.17 5.64
C THR A 168 22.29 6.48 5.03
N GLY A 169 22.64 6.47 3.75
CA GLY A 169 23.16 7.63 3.04
C GLY A 169 23.24 7.39 1.53
N SER A 170 23.44 8.46 0.78
CA SER A 170 23.49 8.42 -0.69
C SER A 170 24.75 9.09 -1.21
N GLY A 171 25.92 8.75 -0.66
CA GLY A 171 27.18 9.08 -1.31
C GLY A 171 27.24 8.54 -2.75
N THR A 172 28.33 8.84 -3.46
CA THR A 172 28.66 8.10 -4.69
C THR A 172 28.61 6.59 -4.33
N GLN A 173 28.54 5.65 -5.28
CA GLN A 173 28.37 4.23 -4.93
C GLN A 173 29.47 3.32 -5.51
N TYR A 174 30.03 2.45 -4.66
CA TYR A 174 31.09 1.49 -4.97
C TYR A 174 30.80 0.10 -4.40
N VAL A 175 31.32 -0.94 -5.07
CA VAL A 175 31.57 -2.27 -4.47
C VAL A 175 33.08 -2.51 -4.37
N ARG A 176 33.52 -3.18 -3.30
CA ARG A 176 34.93 -3.52 -3.07
C ARG A 176 35.08 -5.01 -2.79
N ASP A 177 36.08 -5.64 -3.40
CA ASP A 177 36.43 -7.05 -3.18
C ASP A 177 37.43 -7.25 -2.01
N PRO A 178 37.69 -8.50 -1.58
CA PRO A 178 38.65 -8.77 -0.50
C PRO A 178 40.08 -8.29 -0.79
N GLU A 179 40.45 -8.21 -2.07
CA GLU A 179 41.73 -7.72 -2.56
C GLU A 179 41.83 -6.18 -2.62
N TRP A 180 40.81 -5.47 -2.13
CA TRP A 180 40.69 -4.00 -2.12
C TRP A 180 40.45 -3.34 -3.48
N ASN A 181 40.18 -4.10 -4.54
CA ASN A 181 39.76 -3.52 -5.81
C ASN A 181 38.36 -2.94 -5.67
N THR A 182 38.19 -1.70 -6.13
CA THR A 182 36.94 -0.96 -5.99
C THR A 182 36.33 -0.67 -7.36
N THR A 183 35.04 -0.98 -7.53
CA THR A 183 34.28 -0.81 -8.78
C THR A 183 33.17 0.22 -8.60
N TRP A 184 33.14 1.24 -9.46
CA TRP A 184 32.14 2.31 -9.49
C TRP A 184 30.77 1.83 -9.99
N LEU A 185 29.69 2.32 -9.35
CA LEU A 185 28.31 2.02 -9.72
C LEU A 185 27.47 3.27 -10.04
N ALA A 186 27.55 4.31 -9.20
CA ALA A 186 26.71 5.50 -9.36
C ALA A 186 27.31 6.77 -8.74
N TYR A 187 26.80 7.92 -9.18
CA TYR A 187 27.10 9.22 -8.59
C TYR A 187 26.37 9.43 -7.26
N ALA A 188 26.79 10.43 -6.49
CA ALA A 188 26.12 10.80 -5.24
C ALA A 188 24.70 11.32 -5.47
N TYR A 189 23.88 11.20 -4.42
CA TYR A 189 22.49 11.65 -4.31
C TYR A 189 21.51 10.96 -5.25
N ASP A 190 21.95 9.85 -5.87
CA ASP A 190 21.17 9.09 -6.85
C ASP A 190 20.14 8.18 -6.14
N TYR A 191 20.60 7.44 -5.12
CA TYR A 191 19.79 6.54 -4.30
C TYR A 191 20.46 6.27 -2.94
N LEU A 192 19.66 5.79 -1.98
CA LEU A 192 20.13 5.43 -0.64
C LEU A 192 20.73 4.01 -0.63
N ILE A 193 21.82 3.84 0.10
CA ILE A 193 22.27 2.56 0.62
C ILE A 193 22.35 2.63 2.14
N GLY A 194 22.22 1.50 2.81
CA GLY A 194 22.45 1.43 4.24
C GLY A 194 23.06 0.12 4.67
N GLY A 195 23.50 0.10 5.91
CA GLY A 195 23.98 -1.09 6.59
C GLY A 195 24.55 -0.75 7.94
N THR A 196 25.43 -1.61 8.42
CA THR A 196 25.99 -1.52 9.76
C THR A 196 27.29 -0.72 9.78
N VAL A 197 27.62 -0.22 10.97
CA VAL A 197 28.84 0.52 11.27
C VAL A 197 29.62 -0.25 12.33
N SER A 198 30.95 -0.28 12.20
CA SER A 198 31.81 -0.93 13.20
C SER A 198 31.76 -0.19 14.54
N THR A 199 32.23 -0.86 15.59
CA THR A 199 32.34 -0.28 16.93
C THR A 199 33.01 1.09 16.93
N LEU A 200 32.42 2.02 17.70
CA LEU A 200 32.94 3.38 17.86
C LEU A 200 34.17 3.40 18.77
N TYR A 201 35.09 4.30 18.46
CA TYR A 201 36.20 4.67 19.32
C TYR A 201 36.38 6.18 19.36
N LYS A 202 37.03 6.64 20.43
CA LYS A 202 37.30 8.05 20.69
C LYS A 202 38.52 8.53 19.89
N PRO A 203 38.38 9.56 19.05
CA PRO A 203 39.53 10.28 18.51
C PRO A 203 40.04 11.34 19.50
N GLY A 204 41.15 11.99 19.17
CA GLY A 204 41.69 13.12 19.95
C GLY A 204 40.88 14.42 19.88
N TYR A 205 39.75 14.45 19.16
CA TYR A 205 38.93 15.64 18.95
C TYR A 205 37.63 15.60 19.79
N PRO A 206 37.26 16.71 20.47
CA PRO A 206 36.02 16.79 21.23
C PRO A 206 34.80 16.65 20.30
N GLN A 207 33.73 16.00 20.77
CA GLN A 207 32.45 15.83 20.03
C GLN A 207 32.50 15.00 18.74
N GLU A 208 33.62 14.32 18.43
CA GLU A 208 33.72 13.40 17.30
C GLU A 208 33.79 11.93 17.74
N VAL A 209 33.17 11.02 17.00
CA VAL A 209 33.39 9.56 17.11
C VAL A 209 33.90 9.00 15.79
N ARG A 210 34.66 7.89 15.86
CA ARG A 210 35.21 7.22 14.68
C ARG A 210 34.94 5.73 14.70
N ALA A 211 34.91 5.12 13.52
CA ALA A 211 34.82 3.66 13.36
C ALA A 211 35.66 3.20 12.17
N ASN A 212 36.26 2.01 12.28
CA ASN A 212 37.03 1.37 11.22
C ASN A 212 36.11 0.63 10.21
N SER A 213 35.08 1.32 9.72
CA SER A 213 34.02 0.69 8.91
C SER A 213 34.44 0.36 7.47
N GLY A 214 35.63 0.79 7.04
CA GLY A 214 36.15 0.42 5.72
C GLY A 214 36.75 -0.99 5.67
N LEU A 215 36.85 -1.68 6.82
CA LEU A 215 37.18 -3.11 6.91
C LEU A 215 35.93 -3.97 6.64
N LEU A 216 35.39 -3.88 5.43
CA LEU A 216 34.07 -4.42 5.03
C LEU A 216 33.89 -5.93 5.25
N TYR A 217 34.99 -6.69 5.26
CA TYR A 217 35.00 -8.14 5.44
C TYR A 217 35.24 -8.59 6.88
N ASN A 218 35.39 -7.66 7.84
CA ASN A 218 35.51 -7.99 9.25
C ASN A 218 34.13 -8.33 9.85
N LEU A 219 33.85 -9.64 9.96
CA LEU A 219 32.60 -10.18 10.48
C LEU A 219 32.40 -9.99 11.98
N GLU A 220 33.45 -9.69 12.76
CA GLU A 220 33.31 -9.42 14.21
C GLU A 220 32.39 -8.22 14.49
N ASN A 221 32.33 -7.27 13.54
CA ASN A 221 31.49 -6.09 13.66
C ASN A 221 30.05 -6.37 13.22
N SER A 222 29.86 -6.86 11.98
CA SER A 222 28.56 -7.24 11.41
C SER A 222 28.68 -7.76 9.96
N PRO A 223 27.76 -8.64 9.51
CA PRO A 223 27.76 -9.17 8.14
C PRO A 223 27.48 -8.13 7.04
N LEU A 224 26.89 -6.98 7.36
CA LEU A 224 26.40 -5.99 6.38
C LEU A 224 27.03 -4.60 6.56
N THR A 225 28.35 -4.55 6.80
CA THR A 225 29.07 -3.29 7.03
C THR A 225 29.08 -2.39 5.78
N THR A 226 28.89 -1.08 5.99
CA THR A 226 29.00 -0.07 4.93
C THR A 226 30.02 0.99 5.31
N TYR A 227 30.73 1.53 4.32
CA TYR A 227 31.72 2.57 4.51
C TYR A 227 31.32 3.82 3.75
N GLY A 228 31.02 4.91 4.46
CA GLY A 228 30.61 6.14 3.79
C GLY A 228 31.75 6.78 3.01
N ALA A 229 31.44 7.66 2.05
CA ALA A 229 32.40 8.61 1.50
C ALA A 229 31.77 9.87 0.89
N SER A 230 32.35 10.46 -0.16
CA SER A 230 31.93 11.73 -0.76
C SER A 230 30.45 11.66 -1.15
N GLY A 231 29.69 12.63 -0.65
CA GLY A 231 28.23 12.68 -0.74
C GLY A 231 27.49 12.06 0.45
N ASP A 232 28.13 11.23 1.28
CA ASP A 232 27.53 10.74 2.52
C ASP A 232 27.69 11.73 3.69
N SER A 233 28.44 12.80 3.50
CA SER A 233 28.52 13.90 4.45
C SER A 233 27.11 14.35 4.86
N GLY A 234 26.85 14.46 6.16
CA GLY A 234 25.54 14.80 6.72
C GLY A 234 24.60 13.62 6.96
N SER A 235 24.91 12.43 6.44
CA SER A 235 24.10 11.22 6.67
C SER A 235 24.09 10.81 8.15
N GLY A 236 22.94 10.31 8.62
CA GLY A 236 22.72 9.99 10.03
C GLY A 236 23.39 8.70 10.49
N LEU A 237 23.90 8.70 11.72
CA LEU A 237 24.40 7.53 12.44
C LEU A 237 23.44 7.21 13.60
N TYR A 238 23.00 5.96 13.66
CA TYR A 238 21.99 5.49 14.61
C TYR A 238 22.53 4.36 15.48
N ALA A 239 22.14 4.35 16.75
CA ALA A 239 22.50 3.32 17.72
C ALA A 239 21.23 2.73 18.34
N TRP A 240 21.23 1.42 18.60
CA TRP A 240 20.21 0.80 19.45
C TRP A 240 20.59 1.00 20.92
N ASP A 241 19.73 1.64 21.71
CA ASP A 241 19.93 1.78 23.16
C ASP A 241 19.25 0.64 23.90
N THR A 242 20.02 -0.25 24.54
CA THR A 242 19.46 -1.38 25.30
C THR A 242 18.71 -0.94 26.56
N GLN A 243 18.97 0.26 27.08
CA GLN A 243 18.27 0.78 28.26
C GLN A 243 16.87 1.28 27.93
N SER A 244 16.73 2.07 26.85
CA SER A 244 15.43 2.60 26.42
C SER A 244 14.71 1.74 25.38
N GLN A 245 15.34 0.66 24.89
CA GLN A 245 14.81 -0.27 23.89
C GLN A 245 14.30 0.43 22.62
N GLN A 246 15.09 1.38 22.12
CA GLN A 246 14.77 2.13 20.91
C GLN A 246 16.03 2.52 20.14
N TRP A 247 15.85 2.76 18.85
CA TRP A 247 16.88 3.40 18.03
C TRP A 247 16.97 4.88 18.35
N ILE A 248 18.20 5.38 18.44
CA ILE A 248 18.52 6.79 18.66
C ILE A 248 19.47 7.30 17.59
N LEU A 249 19.30 8.54 17.15
CA LEU A 249 20.27 9.24 16.32
C LEU A 249 21.38 9.79 17.23
N ILE A 250 22.63 9.47 16.90
CA ILE A 250 23.79 9.90 17.70
C ILE A 250 24.64 10.96 17.02
N GLY A 251 24.61 11.08 15.69
CA GLY A 251 25.44 12.05 14.98
C GLY A 251 25.33 12.01 13.46
N PHE A 252 26.16 12.80 12.81
CA PHE A 252 26.18 13.02 11.35
C PHE A 252 27.56 12.76 10.78
N GLN A 253 27.63 12.11 9.62
CA GLN A 253 28.91 11.78 9.00
C GLN A 253 29.61 13.05 8.50
N MET A 254 30.87 13.25 8.87
CA MET A 254 31.68 14.38 8.41
C MET A 254 32.57 14.01 7.24
N GLY A 255 33.12 12.79 7.23
CA GLY A 255 34.04 12.39 6.19
C GLY A 255 34.69 11.03 6.44
N SER A 256 35.38 10.56 5.42
CA SER A 256 36.12 9.29 5.40
C SER A 256 37.15 9.33 4.25
N TRP A 257 37.91 8.24 4.09
CA TRP A 257 38.79 8.05 2.93
C TRP A 257 38.11 7.34 1.75
N GLY A 258 36.87 6.85 1.89
CA GLY A 258 36.10 6.21 0.81
C GLY A 258 36.81 5.09 0.05
N GLU A 259 36.81 5.18 -1.28
CA GLU A 259 37.52 4.29 -2.19
C GLU A 259 39.05 4.34 -2.04
N LYS A 260 39.60 5.48 -1.60
CA LYS A 260 41.03 5.77 -1.35
C LYS A 260 41.47 5.17 -0.02
N ALA A 261 40.56 4.58 0.73
CA ALA A 261 40.92 3.82 1.91
C ALA A 261 41.82 2.64 1.54
N THR A 262 42.85 2.46 2.34
CA THR A 262 43.69 1.27 2.44
C THR A 262 43.36 0.56 3.75
N ALA A 263 43.95 -0.62 3.96
CA ALA A 263 43.79 -1.38 5.20
C ALA A 263 44.18 -0.60 6.48
N THR A 264 44.98 0.48 6.38
CA THR A 264 45.50 1.23 7.53
C THR A 264 44.79 2.55 7.81
N ASN A 265 43.93 3.05 6.91
CA ASN A 265 43.22 4.32 7.07
C ASN A 265 41.71 4.22 6.79
N ALA A 266 41.13 3.03 6.95
CA ALA A 266 39.74 2.68 6.66
C ALA A 266 38.71 3.25 7.66
N VAL A 267 38.86 4.52 8.02
CA VAL A 267 38.15 5.19 9.11
C VAL A 267 37.02 6.08 8.56
N THR A 268 35.89 6.10 9.25
CA THR A 268 34.82 7.08 9.06
C THR A 268 34.68 7.94 10.31
N ASN A 269 34.39 9.23 10.13
CA ASN A 269 34.25 10.21 11.21
C ASN A 269 32.82 10.76 11.26
N TRP A 270 32.30 10.92 12.46
CA TRP A 270 31.00 11.55 12.72
C TRP A 270 31.10 12.63 13.79
N VAL A 271 30.36 13.72 13.60
CA VAL A 271 30.10 14.70 14.66
C VAL A 271 28.88 14.24 15.45
N VAL A 272 29.00 14.24 16.77
CA VAL A 272 27.89 13.87 17.67
C VAL A 272 26.85 14.97 17.70
N TYR A 273 25.58 14.60 17.88
CA TYR A 273 24.46 15.54 18.03
C TYR A 273 24.71 16.56 19.16
N GLN A 274 24.52 17.84 18.86
CA GLN A 274 24.84 18.94 19.79
C GLN A 274 23.58 19.43 20.53
N THR A 275 23.19 18.75 21.61
CA THR A 275 21.94 19.01 22.35
C THR A 275 21.79 20.46 22.82
N ALA A 276 22.77 20.99 23.55
CA ALA A 276 22.67 22.35 24.10
C ALA A 276 22.61 23.43 23.01
N TYR A 277 23.38 23.24 21.94
CA TYR A 277 23.36 24.14 20.78
C TYR A 277 21.99 24.14 20.09
N ASN A 278 21.47 22.95 19.78
CA ASN A 278 20.17 22.80 19.14
C ASN A 278 19.03 23.39 19.99
N GLN A 279 19.02 23.14 21.31
CA GLN A 279 18.02 23.74 22.19
C GLN A 279 18.11 25.28 22.23
N GLY A 280 19.32 25.83 22.16
CA GLY A 280 19.54 27.27 22.02
C GLY A 280 18.94 27.83 20.74
N VAL A 281 19.15 27.16 19.60
CA VAL A 281 18.56 27.52 18.30
C VAL A 281 17.02 27.45 18.35
N TYR A 282 16.46 26.39 18.91
CA TYR A 282 15.00 26.23 19.01
C TYR A 282 14.38 27.32 19.89
N ALA A 283 15.06 27.71 20.96
CA ALA A 283 14.64 28.81 21.83
C ALA A 283 14.75 30.17 21.14
N GLU A 284 15.81 30.42 20.34
CA GLU A 284 15.93 31.63 19.53
C GLU A 284 14.77 31.78 18.55
N ASP A 285 14.26 30.66 18.03
CA ASP A 285 13.15 30.62 17.08
C ASP A 285 11.76 30.64 17.70
N THR A 286 11.65 30.84 19.01
CA THR A 286 10.38 30.78 19.74
C THR A 286 10.17 32.05 20.55
N ASP A 287 9.03 32.71 20.35
CA ASP A 287 8.64 33.85 21.19
C ASP A 287 8.24 33.38 22.61
N PRO A 288 8.28 34.28 23.61
CA PRO A 288 7.80 33.96 24.95
C PRO A 288 6.40 33.34 24.95
N ALA A 289 6.21 32.28 25.72
CA ALA A 289 4.93 31.57 25.76
C ALA A 289 3.77 32.49 26.15
N VAL A 290 2.66 32.35 25.43
CA VAL A 290 1.44 33.14 25.63
C VAL A 290 0.62 32.49 26.73
N ASN A 291 0.54 33.15 27.88
CA ASN A 291 -0.18 32.70 29.07
C ASN A 291 -1.38 33.61 29.30
N ASN A 292 -2.38 33.51 28.43
CA ASN A 292 -3.60 34.30 28.51
C ASN A 292 -4.52 33.79 29.61
N THR A 293 -5.28 34.71 30.20
CA THR A 293 -6.31 34.44 31.21
C THR A 293 -7.71 34.73 30.68
N GLN A 294 -7.81 35.40 29.52
CA GLN A 294 -9.04 35.78 28.84
C GLN A 294 -8.86 35.67 27.32
N ASN A 295 -9.88 36.02 26.55
CA ASN A 295 -9.82 36.03 25.08
C ASN A 295 -8.73 36.98 24.57
N LEU A 296 -8.16 36.65 23.41
CA LEU A 296 -7.09 37.40 22.76
C LEU A 296 -7.59 38.09 21.50
N VAL A 297 -7.03 39.26 21.22
CA VAL A 297 -7.11 39.93 19.92
C VAL A 297 -5.75 39.83 19.25
N TRP A 298 -5.72 39.39 17.99
CA TRP A 298 -4.51 39.23 17.18
C TRP A 298 -4.51 40.21 16.02
N ALA A 299 -3.55 41.13 16.01
CA ALA A 299 -3.41 42.15 14.97
C ALA A 299 -1.94 42.36 14.59
N ASN A 300 -1.69 42.79 13.35
CA ASN A 300 -0.34 43.22 12.93
C ASN A 300 0.05 44.53 13.63
N ASN A 301 1.34 44.72 13.83
CA ASN A 301 1.92 46.02 14.11
C ASN A 301 2.31 46.69 12.78
N SER A 302 2.49 48.01 12.80
CA SER A 302 2.79 48.81 11.60
C SER A 302 4.25 48.75 11.14
N ASP A 303 5.06 47.84 11.70
CA ASP A 303 6.50 47.71 11.43
C ASP A 303 6.83 46.71 10.32
N GLY A 304 5.84 45.95 9.84
CA GLY A 304 6.00 44.97 8.76
C GLY A 304 6.69 43.67 9.17
N LYS A 305 6.95 43.45 10.46
CA LYS A 305 7.71 42.30 10.97
C LYS A 305 7.22 41.73 12.30
N THR A 306 6.34 42.44 13.00
CA THR A 306 5.70 41.94 14.21
C THR A 306 4.17 42.00 14.16
N SER A 307 3.54 41.15 14.94
CA SER A 307 2.13 41.20 15.31
C SER A 307 2.02 41.21 16.84
N ARG A 308 0.81 41.29 17.37
CA ARG A 308 0.57 41.22 18.81
C ARG A 308 -0.65 40.38 19.13
N PHE A 309 -0.55 39.62 20.21
CA PHE A 309 -1.72 39.20 20.97
C PHE A 309 -1.96 40.19 22.10
N SER A 310 -3.19 40.69 22.24
CA SER A 310 -3.57 41.57 23.34
C SER A 310 -4.80 41.02 24.09
N GLN A 311 -4.75 41.09 25.42
CA GLN A 311 -5.91 41.00 26.31
C GLN A 311 -5.83 42.16 27.31
N ASN A 312 -6.87 42.98 27.47
CA ASN A 312 -6.93 44.05 28.49
C ASN A 312 -5.59 44.79 28.73
N ASP A 313 -4.93 44.51 29.88
CA ASP A 313 -3.69 45.10 30.39
C ASP A 313 -2.40 44.35 29.97
N LYS A 314 -2.51 43.23 29.25
CA LYS A 314 -1.38 42.40 28.79
C LYS A 314 -1.31 42.35 27.27
N SER A 315 -0.09 42.40 26.76
CA SER A 315 0.21 42.20 25.35
C SER A 315 1.45 41.35 25.19
N TRP A 316 1.46 40.51 24.17
CA TRP A 316 2.62 39.74 23.72
C TRP A 316 2.95 40.18 22.31
N THR A 317 4.19 40.65 22.11
CA THR A 317 4.72 40.90 20.76
C THR A 317 5.13 39.57 20.16
N LEU A 318 4.74 39.34 18.91
CA LEU A 318 4.98 38.12 18.16
C LEU A 318 5.71 38.47 16.87
N HIS A 319 6.74 37.72 16.52
CA HIS A 319 7.46 37.93 15.27
C HIS A 319 6.82 37.15 14.13
N VAL A 320 6.58 37.85 13.02
CA VAL A 320 5.98 37.30 11.79
C VAL A 320 7.00 37.40 10.65
N LYS A 321 6.61 37.04 9.42
CA LYS A 321 7.47 37.22 8.25
C LYS A 321 7.88 38.69 8.15
N ASP A 322 9.19 38.95 8.02
CA ASP A 322 9.70 40.31 7.89
C ASP A 322 9.59 40.78 6.44
N THR A 323 8.61 41.63 6.18
CA THR A 323 8.35 42.21 4.84
C THR A 323 9.33 43.31 4.44
N THR A 324 10.21 43.75 5.36
CA THR A 324 11.27 44.72 5.10
C THR A 324 12.54 44.05 4.55
N LEU A 325 12.65 42.72 4.65
CA LEU A 325 13.73 41.93 4.08
C LEU A 325 13.36 41.35 2.70
N PRO A 326 14.35 41.08 1.84
CA PRO A 326 14.10 40.40 0.56
C PRO A 326 13.49 39.00 0.77
N ASP A 327 12.32 38.78 0.18
CA ASP A 327 11.67 37.46 0.16
C ASP A 327 12.26 36.59 -0.96
N SER A 328 13.52 36.20 -0.79
CA SER A 328 14.26 35.41 -1.76
C SER A 328 15.18 34.41 -1.07
N TYR A 329 15.41 33.27 -1.72
CA TYR A 329 16.33 32.24 -1.23
C TYR A 329 17.79 32.56 -1.62
N SER A 330 18.30 33.72 -1.22
CA SER A 330 19.68 34.12 -1.48
C SER A 330 20.65 33.30 -0.63
N GLY A 331 21.56 32.55 -1.25
CA GLY A 331 22.50 31.67 -0.51
C GLY A 331 21.86 30.39 0.03
N GLY A 332 20.68 30.00 -0.46
CA GLY A 332 20.02 28.74 -0.12
C GLY A 332 19.16 28.76 1.14
N TYR A 333 18.82 29.96 1.65
CA TYR A 333 17.90 30.17 2.76
C TYR A 333 17.14 31.51 2.62
N ASN A 334 16.06 31.72 3.37
CA ASN A 334 15.19 32.90 3.28
C ASN A 334 15.05 33.62 4.64
N ALA A 335 15.73 34.75 4.79
CA ALA A 335 15.77 35.54 6.02
C ALA A 335 14.42 36.19 6.39
N ALA A 336 13.64 36.64 5.39
CA ALA A 336 12.31 37.20 5.62
C ALA A 336 11.37 36.17 6.26
N MET A 337 11.41 34.92 5.78
CA MET A 337 10.66 33.81 6.37
C MET A 337 11.20 33.41 7.75
N ASN A 338 12.53 33.38 7.93
CA ASN A 338 13.15 33.00 9.20
C ASN A 338 12.85 33.96 10.35
N ALA A 339 12.62 35.24 10.04
CA ALA A 339 12.27 36.25 11.04
C ALA A 339 11.02 35.88 11.87
N GLY A 340 10.09 35.12 11.28
CA GLY A 340 8.91 34.63 11.97
C GLY A 340 9.23 33.59 13.04
N LYS A 341 8.61 33.71 14.21
CA LYS A 341 8.92 32.88 15.39
C LYS A 341 7.74 31.98 15.77
N ASN A 342 8.06 30.85 16.39
CA ASN A 342 7.10 29.90 16.93
C ASN A 342 6.38 30.49 18.14
N ILE A 343 5.10 30.16 18.29
CA ILE A 343 4.28 30.63 19.41
C ILE A 343 3.67 29.42 20.12
N THR A 344 3.88 29.37 21.43
CA THR A 344 3.25 28.37 22.31
C THR A 344 2.15 29.03 23.14
N LEU A 345 0.92 28.53 23.03
CA LEU A 345 -0.23 28.97 23.80
C LEU A 345 -0.45 28.04 25.01
N ASN A 346 -0.08 28.53 26.19
CA ASN A 346 -0.12 27.81 27.47
C ASN A 346 -1.22 28.31 28.42
N GLY A 347 -1.95 29.35 28.04
CA GLY A 347 -2.97 29.96 28.89
C GLY A 347 -4.20 29.07 29.13
N ASN A 348 -5.23 29.69 29.68
CA ASN A 348 -6.47 28.99 30.10
C ASN A 348 -7.37 28.54 28.92
N GLY A 349 -6.92 28.67 27.67
CA GLY A 349 -7.77 28.51 26.49
C GLY A 349 -8.53 29.78 26.15
N GLY A 350 -9.63 29.64 25.39
CA GLY A 350 -10.54 30.73 25.04
C GLY A 350 -10.52 31.10 23.55
N ASN A 351 -11.04 32.28 23.22
CA ASN A 351 -11.17 32.73 21.84
C ASN A 351 -10.04 33.68 21.43
N ILE A 352 -9.59 33.58 20.18
CA ILE A 352 -8.63 34.46 19.52
C ILE A 352 -9.33 35.11 18.34
N LEU A 353 -9.51 36.43 18.39
CA LEU A 353 -10.06 37.23 17.29
C LEU A 353 -8.92 37.73 16.40
N LEU A 354 -8.90 37.34 15.14
CA LEU A 354 -7.91 37.72 14.14
C LEU A 354 -8.37 38.96 13.36
N GLN A 355 -7.79 40.13 13.66
CA GLN A 355 -8.13 41.41 13.01
C GLN A 355 -7.30 41.70 11.76
N SER A 356 -6.15 41.04 11.60
CA SER A 356 -5.29 41.18 10.42
C SER A 356 -4.95 39.82 9.85
N SER A 357 -4.81 39.70 8.52
CA SER A 357 -4.22 38.50 7.94
C SER A 357 -2.76 38.38 8.38
N ILE A 358 -2.35 37.18 8.77
CA ILE A 358 -1.02 36.91 9.33
C ILE A 358 -0.25 35.95 8.43
N ASN A 359 0.91 36.39 7.96
CA ASN A 359 1.94 35.50 7.42
C ASN A 359 3.06 35.39 8.46
N GLN A 360 3.05 34.31 9.22
CA GLN A 360 4.00 34.06 10.30
C GLN A 360 5.37 33.56 9.79
N GLY A 361 5.59 33.51 8.47
CA GLY A 361 6.84 33.01 7.89
C GLY A 361 7.08 31.55 8.28
N ALA A 362 8.26 31.27 8.82
CA ALA A 362 8.61 29.97 9.40
C ALA A 362 8.17 29.82 10.87
N GLY A 363 7.39 30.75 11.43
CA GLY A 363 6.77 30.57 12.74
C GLY A 363 5.52 29.68 12.67
N GLY A 364 5.37 28.75 13.60
CA GLY A 364 4.15 27.95 13.76
C GLY A 364 3.48 28.14 15.12
N LEU A 365 2.33 27.48 15.31
CA LEU A 365 1.50 27.58 16.52
C LEU A 365 1.46 26.24 17.25
N THR A 366 1.68 26.25 18.56
CA THR A 366 1.49 25.09 19.44
C THR A 366 0.42 25.39 20.48
N PHE A 367 -0.62 24.56 20.54
CA PHE A 367 -1.74 24.72 21.47
C PHE A 367 -1.68 23.68 22.58
N ASN A 368 -1.53 24.15 23.82
CA ASN A 368 -1.57 23.32 25.04
C ASN A 368 -2.92 23.37 25.77
N ASN A 369 -3.90 24.10 25.23
CA ASN A 369 -5.26 24.18 25.74
C ASN A 369 -6.28 24.24 24.59
N ASN A 370 -7.57 24.23 24.91
CA ASN A 370 -8.63 24.37 23.93
C ASN A 370 -8.80 25.83 23.51
N TYR A 371 -8.85 26.11 22.21
CA TYR A 371 -9.04 27.47 21.69
C TYR A 371 -10.05 27.51 20.55
N GLY A 372 -10.74 28.64 20.42
CA GLY A 372 -11.40 29.07 19.19
C GLY A 372 -10.59 30.15 18.50
N VAL A 373 -10.39 30.08 17.18
CA VAL A 373 -9.71 31.10 16.39
C VAL A 373 -10.65 31.59 15.30
N THR A 374 -11.02 32.87 15.34
CA THR A 374 -12.05 33.46 14.49
C THR A 374 -11.55 34.70 13.77
N PRO A 375 -11.79 34.87 12.46
CA PRO A 375 -11.50 36.11 11.76
C PRO A 375 -12.51 37.20 12.16
N GLU A 376 -12.09 38.46 12.11
CA GLU A 376 -13.00 39.61 12.25
C GLU A 376 -13.93 39.73 11.04
N SER A 377 -13.45 39.34 9.85
CA SER A 377 -14.22 39.28 8.62
C SER A 377 -13.78 38.09 7.75
N ASN A 378 -12.68 38.24 7.01
CA ASN A 378 -12.16 37.25 6.06
C ASN A 378 -10.62 37.12 6.13
N GLN A 379 -10.03 37.50 7.26
CA GLN A 379 -8.60 37.39 7.49
C GLN A 379 -8.12 35.95 7.31
N THR A 380 -6.88 35.81 6.86
CA THR A 380 -6.23 34.51 6.60
C THR A 380 -5.01 34.34 7.50
N TRP A 381 -4.59 33.08 7.68
CA TRP A 381 -3.34 32.75 8.36
C TRP A 381 -2.50 31.80 7.52
N GLN A 382 -1.18 32.04 7.52
CA GLN A 382 -0.16 31.20 6.92
C GLN A 382 1.05 31.16 7.86
N GLY A 383 1.67 29.99 8.04
CA GLY A 383 2.87 29.81 8.85
C GLY A 383 3.46 28.41 8.70
N ALA A 384 4.39 28.02 9.57
CA ALA A 384 5.04 26.71 9.51
C ALA A 384 4.07 25.54 9.70
N GLY A 385 3.03 25.73 10.50
CA GLY A 385 1.98 24.74 10.80
C GLY A 385 1.37 24.94 12.18
N ILE A 386 0.47 24.02 12.53
CA ILE A 386 -0.25 23.97 13.81
C ILE A 386 0.04 22.62 14.48
N ILE A 387 0.44 22.67 15.75
CA ILE A 387 0.54 21.52 16.65
C ILE A 387 -0.59 21.64 17.67
N VAL A 388 -1.46 20.62 17.75
CA VAL A 388 -2.47 20.52 18.80
C VAL A 388 -2.11 19.33 19.68
N ASN A 389 -1.81 19.59 20.96
CA ASN A 389 -1.36 18.54 21.86
C ASN A 389 -2.50 17.64 22.35
N ALA A 390 -2.13 16.48 22.90
CA ALA A 390 -3.04 15.40 23.28
C ALA A 390 -4.20 15.89 24.16
N GLY A 391 -5.41 15.42 23.83
CA GLY A 391 -6.64 15.76 24.56
C GLY A 391 -7.11 17.21 24.40
N LYS A 392 -6.49 18.00 23.52
CA LYS A 392 -6.90 19.38 23.21
C LYS A 392 -7.62 19.45 21.87
N THR A 393 -8.49 20.44 21.75
CA THR A 393 -9.25 20.76 20.54
C THR A 393 -9.12 22.22 20.19
N VAL A 394 -8.82 22.52 18.94
CA VAL A 394 -8.82 23.88 18.39
C VAL A 394 -9.92 24.01 17.34
N GLU A 395 -10.88 24.89 17.59
CA GLU A 395 -11.88 25.32 16.60
C GLU A 395 -11.28 26.41 15.74
N TRP A 396 -11.03 26.11 14.47
CA TRP A 396 -10.30 26.96 13.54
C TRP A 396 -11.23 27.49 12.45
N GLN A 397 -11.58 28.77 12.53
CA GLN A 397 -12.53 29.43 11.62
C GLN A 397 -11.84 30.40 10.65
N VAL A 398 -10.52 30.30 10.50
CA VAL A 398 -9.69 31.16 9.64
C VAL A 398 -9.32 30.42 8.36
N ASN A 399 -9.57 31.03 7.20
CA ASN A 399 -9.18 30.46 5.91
C ASN A 399 -7.66 30.56 5.69
N GLY A 400 -7.13 29.67 4.85
CA GLY A 400 -5.74 29.69 4.40
C GLY A 400 -5.52 30.58 3.19
N VAL A 401 -4.34 30.43 2.59
CA VAL A 401 -3.92 31.18 1.39
C VAL A 401 -3.76 30.21 0.22
N GLU A 402 -4.13 30.64 -0.99
CA GLU A 402 -3.97 29.83 -2.21
C GLU A 402 -2.51 29.37 -2.39
N ASN A 403 -2.33 28.10 -2.79
CA ASN A 403 -1.03 27.43 -2.92
C ASN A 403 -0.22 27.26 -1.62
N ASP A 404 -0.77 27.57 -0.45
CA ASP A 404 -0.17 27.24 0.84
C ASP A 404 -0.78 25.95 1.41
N PHE A 405 0.06 25.10 2.01
CA PHE A 405 -0.40 23.99 2.82
C PHE A 405 -0.39 24.38 4.30
N LEU A 406 -1.53 24.20 4.98
CA LEU A 406 -1.58 24.13 6.43
C LEU A 406 -1.01 22.77 6.87
N HIS A 407 0.08 22.77 7.62
CA HIS A 407 0.65 21.53 8.17
C HIS A 407 0.12 21.31 9.58
N LYS A 408 -0.51 20.14 9.81
CA LYS A 408 -1.10 19.77 11.10
C LYS A 408 -0.35 18.61 11.74
N LEU A 409 0.12 18.82 12.96
CA LEU A 409 0.79 17.83 13.82
C LEU A 409 0.16 17.78 15.23
N GLY A 410 0.65 16.87 16.07
CA GLY A 410 0.18 16.63 17.44
C GLY A 410 -1.10 15.79 17.48
N SER A 411 -1.22 14.94 18.49
CA SER A 411 -2.29 13.95 18.62
C SER A 411 -3.67 14.51 18.99
N GLY A 412 -3.77 15.82 19.25
CA GLY A 412 -5.04 16.51 19.48
C GLY A 412 -5.83 16.79 18.20
N THR A 413 -6.97 17.46 18.39
CA THR A 413 -7.97 17.69 17.33
C THR A 413 -7.91 19.12 16.81
N LEU A 414 -7.82 19.28 15.48
CA LEU A 414 -8.06 20.55 14.80
C LEU A 414 -9.39 20.45 14.05
N ARG A 415 -10.37 21.26 14.42
CA ARG A 415 -11.67 21.31 13.74
C ARG A 415 -11.75 22.55 12.86
N ILE A 416 -11.80 22.35 11.55
CA ILE A 416 -11.90 23.40 10.54
C ILE A 416 -13.38 23.77 10.39
N ASN A 417 -13.72 25.02 10.69
CA ASN A 417 -15.10 25.51 10.76
C ASN A 417 -15.19 26.97 10.27
N ALA A 418 -14.42 27.32 9.24
CA ALA A 418 -14.47 28.64 8.62
C ALA A 418 -15.65 28.75 7.64
N LYS A 419 -15.87 29.93 7.09
CA LYS A 419 -16.93 30.18 6.09
C LYS A 419 -16.36 30.30 4.67
N GLY A 420 -17.15 29.88 3.69
CA GLY A 420 -16.84 30.07 2.28
C GLY A 420 -15.82 29.09 1.73
N LYS A 421 -15.23 29.47 0.59
CA LYS A 421 -14.21 28.69 -0.10
C LYS A 421 -12.81 28.99 0.46
N ASN A 422 -12.21 28.06 1.18
CA ASN A 422 -10.79 28.13 1.52
C ASN A 422 -9.95 27.68 0.31
N LEU A 423 -9.06 28.56 -0.16
CA LEU A 423 -8.16 28.30 -1.29
C LEU A 423 -6.86 27.58 -0.87
N GLY A 424 -6.58 27.50 0.43
CA GLY A 424 -5.43 26.76 0.95
C GLY A 424 -5.61 25.25 0.85
N SER A 425 -4.51 24.53 1.09
CA SER A 425 -4.46 23.06 1.16
C SER A 425 -4.12 22.58 2.58
N LEU A 426 -4.31 21.29 2.85
CA LEU A 426 -3.99 20.65 4.13
C LEU A 426 -2.95 19.55 3.94
N SER A 427 -1.93 19.53 4.79
CA SER A 427 -1.07 18.37 5.03
C SER A 427 -1.27 17.89 6.46
N ALA A 428 -2.06 16.82 6.62
CA ALA A 428 -2.28 16.17 7.91
C ALA A 428 -1.15 15.16 8.15
N GLY A 429 -0.38 15.35 9.23
CA GLY A 429 0.69 14.46 9.63
C GLY A 429 0.47 13.74 10.95
N ASP A 430 -0.45 14.22 11.81
CA ASP A 430 -0.74 13.59 13.10
C ASP A 430 -2.09 14.08 13.70
N GLY A 431 -2.64 13.26 14.60
CA GLY A 431 -3.89 13.53 15.32
C GLY A 431 -5.13 13.55 14.42
N ILE A 432 -6.15 14.29 14.87
CA ILE A 432 -7.44 14.36 14.19
C ILE A 432 -7.61 15.72 13.53
N THR A 433 -8.02 15.75 12.26
CA THR A 433 -8.50 16.97 11.59
C THR A 433 -9.94 16.77 11.17
N VAL A 434 -10.87 17.55 11.70
CA VAL A 434 -12.29 17.50 11.29
C VAL A 434 -12.55 18.61 10.29
N LEU A 435 -12.99 18.25 9.08
CA LEU A 435 -13.40 19.20 8.05
C LEU A 435 -14.90 19.47 8.20
N ALA A 436 -15.23 20.64 8.74
CA ALA A 436 -16.60 21.09 9.01
C ALA A 436 -16.81 22.55 8.56
N GLN A 437 -16.20 22.94 7.44
CA GLN A 437 -16.36 24.25 6.81
C GLN A 437 -17.84 24.55 6.56
N GLN A 438 -18.26 25.78 6.82
CA GLN A 438 -19.61 26.28 6.58
C GLN A 438 -19.70 27.01 5.25
N ALA A 439 -20.88 27.00 4.65
CA ALA A 439 -21.15 27.81 3.47
C ALA A 439 -21.10 29.32 3.80
N ASP A 440 -20.64 30.13 2.85
CA ASP A 440 -20.83 31.58 2.90
C ASP A 440 -22.26 31.99 2.51
N GLU A 441 -22.53 33.29 2.48
CA GLU A 441 -23.84 33.86 2.13
C GLU A 441 -24.29 33.51 0.70
N ASN A 442 -23.36 33.12 -0.19
CA ASN A 442 -23.63 32.71 -1.57
C ASN A 442 -23.72 31.18 -1.72
N GLY A 443 -23.61 30.42 -0.63
CA GLY A 443 -23.64 28.96 -0.64
C GLY A 443 -22.32 28.30 -1.02
N ALA A 444 -21.22 29.05 -1.19
CA ALA A 444 -19.92 28.47 -1.50
C ALA A 444 -19.31 27.83 -0.24
N GLN A 445 -18.81 26.60 -0.36
CA GLN A 445 -18.28 25.81 0.76
C GLN A 445 -17.11 24.97 0.26
N GLN A 446 -15.94 25.11 0.90
CA GLN A 446 -14.77 24.25 0.69
C GLN A 446 -13.81 24.40 1.87
N ALA A 447 -13.48 23.32 2.57
CA ALA A 447 -12.53 23.32 3.67
C ALA A 447 -11.10 23.50 3.20
N PHE A 448 -10.71 22.84 2.10
CA PHE A 448 -9.40 22.96 1.45
C PHE A 448 -9.47 22.63 -0.04
N ASP A 449 -8.57 23.20 -0.83
CA ASP A 449 -8.37 22.83 -2.24
C ASP A 449 -7.84 21.40 -2.39
N LYS A 450 -6.83 21.04 -1.59
CA LYS A 450 -6.25 19.69 -1.51
C LYS A 450 -6.10 19.23 -0.07
N VAL A 451 -6.22 17.92 0.14
CA VAL A 451 -5.98 17.28 1.43
C VAL A 451 -4.99 16.15 1.23
N ARG A 452 -3.86 16.22 1.95
CA ARG A 452 -2.85 15.16 2.01
C ARG A 452 -2.84 14.52 3.38
N LEU A 453 -2.92 13.20 3.42
CA LEU A 453 -2.69 12.38 4.61
C LEU A 453 -1.34 11.68 4.48
N ALA A 454 -0.47 11.85 5.46
CA ALA A 454 0.83 11.18 5.46
C ALA A 454 1.25 10.73 6.87
N SER A 455 2.22 9.83 6.94
CA SER A 455 2.81 9.14 8.11
C SER A 455 2.01 8.00 8.74
N GLY A 456 0.76 7.78 8.33
CA GLY A 456 -0.12 6.76 8.92
C GLY A 456 -0.71 7.12 10.29
N ARG A 457 -0.23 8.18 10.93
CA ARG A 457 -0.74 8.72 12.20
C ARG A 457 -2.07 9.48 12.11
N PRO A 458 -2.36 10.29 11.07
CA PRO A 458 -3.50 11.18 11.10
C PRO A 458 -4.82 10.48 10.80
N THR A 459 -5.92 11.07 11.30
CA THR A 459 -7.29 10.82 10.85
C THR A 459 -7.90 12.15 10.37
N VAL A 460 -8.44 12.17 9.15
CA VAL A 460 -9.23 13.30 8.62
C VAL A 460 -10.69 12.88 8.58
N VAL A 461 -11.58 13.66 9.19
CA VAL A 461 -13.01 13.38 9.29
C VAL A 461 -13.80 14.36 8.42
N LEU A 462 -14.71 13.86 7.59
CA LEU A 462 -15.60 14.68 6.77
C LEU A 462 -16.93 14.91 7.50
N GLN A 463 -17.28 16.17 7.80
CA GLN A 463 -18.58 16.48 8.40
C GLN A 463 -19.72 16.31 7.40
N ASP A 464 -19.48 16.64 6.14
CA ASP A 464 -20.39 16.46 5.01
C ASP A 464 -19.59 16.20 3.71
N ASP A 465 -20.28 16.02 2.58
CA ASP A 465 -19.70 15.73 1.26
C ASP A 465 -19.23 16.96 0.47
N LYS A 466 -19.29 18.16 1.06
CA LYS A 466 -18.92 19.44 0.41
C LYS A 466 -17.56 19.98 0.87
N GLN A 467 -16.88 19.25 1.74
CA GLN A 467 -15.66 19.73 2.39
C GLN A 467 -14.45 19.81 1.44
N VAL A 468 -14.30 18.84 0.55
CA VAL A 468 -13.18 18.74 -0.38
C VAL A 468 -13.61 17.95 -1.60
N ASN A 469 -13.10 18.31 -2.78
CA ASN A 469 -13.25 17.47 -3.96
C ASN A 469 -12.54 16.12 -3.71
N PRO A 470 -13.22 14.95 -3.80
CA PRO A 470 -12.60 13.65 -3.54
C PRO A 470 -11.36 13.38 -4.39
N ASN A 471 -11.30 13.92 -5.62
CA ASN A 471 -10.14 13.78 -6.51
C ASN A 471 -8.92 14.61 -6.08
N ASN A 472 -9.07 15.48 -5.09
CA ASN A 472 -8.00 16.27 -4.50
C ASN A 472 -7.56 15.74 -3.12
N ILE A 473 -7.96 14.52 -2.77
CA ILE A 473 -7.50 13.81 -1.57
C ILE A 473 -6.38 12.85 -1.95
N TYR A 474 -5.23 12.99 -1.28
CA TYR A 474 -4.01 12.22 -1.53
C TYR A 474 -3.56 11.49 -0.27
N PHE A 475 -3.40 10.18 -0.37
CA PHE A 475 -2.70 9.39 0.65
C PHE A 475 -1.22 9.29 0.26
N GLY A 476 -0.39 10.12 0.87
CA GLY A 476 1.06 10.17 0.66
C GLY A 476 1.78 9.03 1.37
N TYR A 477 3.06 9.23 1.71
CA TYR A 477 3.88 8.23 2.40
C TYR A 477 3.22 7.74 3.69
N ARG A 478 2.99 6.42 3.79
CA ARG A 478 2.27 5.71 4.87
C ARG A 478 0.83 6.16 5.09
N GLY A 479 0.27 6.99 4.22
CA GLY A 479 -1.12 7.44 4.23
C GLY A 479 -1.62 7.93 5.60
N GLY A 480 -2.75 7.36 6.03
CA GLY A 480 -3.56 7.79 7.16
C GLY A 480 -5.02 7.37 6.95
N ARG A 481 -5.90 7.73 7.89
CA ARG A 481 -7.34 7.43 7.82
C ARG A 481 -8.13 8.61 7.28
N LEU A 482 -8.92 8.40 6.23
CA LEU A 482 -10.03 9.29 5.87
C LEU A 482 -11.33 8.66 6.37
N ASP A 483 -11.94 9.28 7.38
CA ASP A 483 -13.24 8.91 7.90
C ASP A 483 -14.34 9.65 7.15
N LEU A 484 -15.14 8.88 6.42
CA LEU A 484 -16.27 9.38 5.63
C LEU A 484 -17.43 9.82 6.53
N ASN A 485 -17.52 9.31 7.77
CA ASN A 485 -18.53 9.69 8.75
C ASN A 485 -19.97 9.72 8.17
N GLY A 486 -20.33 8.65 7.45
CA GLY A 486 -21.64 8.49 6.82
C GLY A 486 -21.86 9.31 5.54
N ASN A 487 -20.82 9.88 4.93
CA ASN A 487 -20.91 10.60 3.66
C ASN A 487 -20.59 9.69 2.47
N ASN A 488 -21.14 10.04 1.31
CA ASN A 488 -20.89 9.34 0.05
C ASN A 488 -19.83 10.10 -0.75
N LEU A 489 -18.82 9.40 -1.26
CA LEU A 489 -17.76 10.00 -2.07
C LEU A 489 -17.66 9.31 -3.42
N SER A 490 -17.47 10.09 -4.48
CA SER A 490 -17.21 9.60 -5.83
C SER A 490 -15.83 10.06 -6.31
N PHE A 491 -15.02 9.11 -6.73
CA PHE A 491 -13.64 9.30 -7.18
C PHE A 491 -13.51 8.91 -8.66
N ILE A 492 -12.74 9.69 -9.40
CA ILE A 492 -12.16 9.27 -10.68
C ILE A 492 -11.14 8.16 -10.40
N GLN A 493 -10.25 8.42 -9.45
CA GLN A 493 -9.31 7.46 -8.86
C GLN A 493 -9.03 7.85 -7.41
N ILE A 494 -8.59 6.89 -6.60
CA ILE A 494 -8.16 7.16 -5.22
C ILE A 494 -6.64 7.33 -5.26
N HIS A 495 -6.15 8.56 -5.07
CA HIS A 495 -4.71 8.84 -5.06
C HIS A 495 -4.05 8.24 -3.81
N ASN A 496 -3.19 7.23 -3.99
CA ASN A 496 -2.56 6.51 -2.89
C ASN A 496 -1.12 6.15 -3.24
N VAL A 497 -0.20 6.14 -2.28
CA VAL A 497 1.19 5.74 -2.51
C VAL A 497 1.45 4.29 -2.11
N ASP A 498 0.89 3.88 -0.97
CA ASP A 498 1.19 2.59 -0.34
C ASP A 498 -0.03 2.07 0.44
N ASN A 499 0.17 0.98 1.18
CA ASN A 499 -0.86 0.31 1.97
C ASN A 499 -1.25 1.02 3.26
N GLY A 500 -0.64 2.17 3.59
CA GLY A 500 -1.02 2.99 4.74
C GLY A 500 -2.26 3.87 4.48
N ALA A 501 -2.74 3.93 3.24
CA ALA A 501 -4.01 4.58 2.91
C ALA A 501 -5.19 3.80 3.50
N GLN A 502 -6.10 4.46 4.22
CA GLN A 502 -7.26 3.80 4.80
C GLN A 502 -8.53 4.66 4.64
N LEU A 503 -9.58 4.06 4.11
CA LEU A 503 -10.91 4.67 3.98
C LEU A 503 -11.85 3.99 4.96
N VAL A 504 -12.39 4.75 5.92
CA VAL A 504 -13.21 4.22 7.02
C VAL A 504 -14.54 4.95 7.14
N ASN A 505 -15.46 4.34 7.87
CA ASN A 505 -16.65 5.03 8.36
C ASN A 505 -16.76 4.78 9.86
N HIS A 506 -16.50 5.78 10.70
CA HIS A 506 -16.67 5.66 12.15
C HIS A 506 -18.09 6.00 12.61
N ASN A 507 -18.98 6.38 11.68
CA ASN A 507 -20.40 6.59 11.97
C ASN A 507 -21.14 5.24 12.03
N ALA A 508 -21.63 4.87 13.22
CA ALA A 508 -22.35 3.62 13.42
C ALA A 508 -23.80 3.65 12.91
N GLU A 509 -24.38 4.84 12.73
CA GLU A 509 -25.81 5.02 12.43
C GLU A 509 -26.07 5.23 10.94
N LYS A 510 -25.09 5.78 10.21
CA LYS A 510 -25.22 6.14 8.80
C LYS A 510 -24.17 5.44 7.96
N ALA A 511 -24.63 4.65 6.99
CA ALA A 511 -23.76 4.02 6.01
C ALA A 511 -23.09 5.05 5.08
N ALA A 512 -21.86 4.77 4.68
CA ALA A 512 -21.10 5.54 3.71
C ALA A 512 -20.90 4.73 2.42
N ASN A 513 -20.78 5.40 1.27
CA ASN A 513 -20.56 4.74 -0.01
C ASN A 513 -19.39 5.38 -0.76
N ILE A 514 -18.46 4.53 -1.21
CA ILE A 514 -17.35 4.91 -2.10
C ILE A 514 -17.72 4.45 -3.51
N ARG A 515 -17.63 5.35 -4.48
CA ARG A 515 -17.80 5.05 -5.91
C ARG A 515 -16.54 5.42 -6.66
N VAL A 516 -16.01 4.51 -7.46
CA VAL A 516 -14.88 4.75 -8.38
C VAL A 516 -15.35 4.60 -9.82
N THR A 517 -15.13 5.61 -10.67
CA THR A 517 -15.69 5.65 -12.03
C THR A 517 -14.67 5.72 -13.15
N GLY A 518 -13.43 6.14 -12.87
CA GLY A 518 -12.55 6.70 -13.90
C GLY A 518 -13.07 8.04 -14.44
N GLU A 519 -12.36 8.58 -15.42
CA GLU A 519 -12.69 9.83 -16.09
C GLU A 519 -13.84 9.61 -17.08
N ALA A 520 -14.87 10.41 -16.92
CA ALA A 520 -16.04 10.44 -17.80
C ALA A 520 -16.41 11.87 -18.21
N GLU A 521 -15.83 12.88 -17.56
CA GLU A 521 -16.08 14.27 -17.88
C GLU A 521 -15.31 14.68 -19.13
N VAL A 522 -15.98 15.44 -19.99
CA VAL A 522 -15.41 15.99 -21.23
C VAL A 522 -15.50 17.50 -21.18
N VAL A 523 -14.34 18.14 -21.09
CA VAL A 523 -14.23 19.61 -21.15
C VAL A 523 -13.51 20.00 -22.44
N PHE A 524 -14.20 20.72 -23.32
CA PHE A 524 -13.60 21.30 -24.52
C PHE A 524 -12.90 22.61 -24.20
N ASN A 525 -11.58 22.60 -24.30
CA ASN A 525 -10.75 23.78 -24.16
C ASN A 525 -10.58 24.51 -25.49
N THR A 526 -10.23 25.79 -25.42
CA THR A 526 -9.85 26.62 -26.56
C THR A 526 -8.48 27.22 -26.32
N ARG A 527 -7.72 27.51 -27.39
CA ARG A 527 -6.42 28.17 -27.26
C ARG A 527 -6.58 29.54 -26.63
N ASN A 528 -5.65 29.90 -25.75
CA ASN A 528 -5.52 31.25 -25.23
C ASN A 528 -4.31 31.97 -25.86
N ASN A 529 -4.28 33.30 -25.68
CA ASN A 529 -3.23 34.17 -26.23
C ASN A 529 -1.84 33.89 -25.62
N ASN A 530 -1.80 33.31 -24.41
CA ASN A 530 -0.56 33.02 -23.70
C ASN A 530 0.08 31.69 -24.10
N GLN A 531 -0.53 30.95 -25.03
CA GLN A 531 0.03 29.71 -25.60
C GLN A 531 0.36 28.65 -24.53
N ARG A 532 -0.43 28.63 -23.45
CA ARG A 532 -0.31 27.70 -22.33
C ARG A 532 -1.61 26.94 -22.13
N GLY A 533 -1.49 25.72 -21.65
CA GLY A 533 -2.63 24.86 -21.34
C GLY A 533 -2.23 23.75 -20.39
N THR A 534 -3.22 22.98 -19.96
CA THR A 534 -3.00 21.81 -19.12
C THR A 534 -2.80 20.60 -20.02
N PRO A 535 -1.66 19.88 -19.95
CA PRO A 535 -1.48 18.63 -20.67
C PRO A 535 -2.63 17.65 -20.40
N ASN A 536 -2.85 16.72 -21.33
CA ASN A 536 -3.86 15.67 -21.24
C ASN A 536 -5.30 16.20 -21.18
N THR A 537 -5.57 17.28 -21.91
CA THR A 537 -6.89 17.90 -22.06
C THR A 537 -7.32 17.95 -23.52
N LEU A 538 -8.64 17.99 -23.71
CA LEU A 538 -9.28 18.03 -25.01
C LEU A 538 -9.54 19.47 -25.45
N TYR A 539 -9.24 19.77 -26.71
CA TYR A 539 -9.48 21.06 -27.33
C TYR A 539 -10.41 20.94 -28.53
N LYS A 540 -11.28 21.94 -28.72
CA LYS A 540 -12.14 22.10 -29.89
C LYS A 540 -11.72 23.34 -30.66
N HIS A 541 -11.41 23.17 -31.95
CA HIS A 541 -11.04 24.25 -32.85
C HIS A 541 -12.00 24.30 -34.04
N ILE A 542 -12.46 25.49 -34.41
CA ILE A 542 -13.19 25.68 -35.68
C ILE A 542 -12.18 26.19 -36.71
N ASN A 543 -11.93 25.40 -37.75
CA ASN A 543 -10.97 25.74 -38.79
C ASN A 543 -11.54 26.81 -39.75
N ARG A 544 -10.71 27.31 -40.67
CA ARG A 544 -11.08 28.39 -41.61
C ARG A 544 -12.25 28.03 -42.53
N SER A 545 -12.51 26.74 -42.74
CA SER A 545 -13.63 26.24 -43.54
C SER A 545 -14.92 26.07 -42.71
N GLY A 546 -14.90 26.39 -41.43
CA GLY A 546 -16.05 26.26 -40.52
C GLY A 546 -16.23 24.88 -39.90
N ASN A 547 -15.32 23.94 -40.16
CA ASN A 547 -15.40 22.57 -39.63
C ASN A 547 -14.74 22.48 -38.25
N ALA A 548 -15.32 21.69 -37.36
CA ALA A 548 -14.75 21.41 -36.05
C ALA A 548 -13.62 20.37 -36.15
N GLU A 549 -12.52 20.64 -35.45
CA GLU A 549 -11.36 19.78 -35.28
C GLU A 549 -11.09 19.58 -33.79
N TYR A 550 -10.77 18.35 -33.41
CA TYR A 550 -10.53 17.97 -32.02
C TYR A 550 -9.07 17.61 -31.80
N TRP A 551 -8.49 18.14 -30.73
CA TRP A 551 -7.06 18.06 -30.46
C TRP A 551 -6.77 17.67 -29.01
N TYR A 552 -5.78 16.82 -28.82
CA TYR A 552 -5.25 16.43 -27.52
C TYR A 552 -3.95 17.18 -27.24
N LEU A 553 -3.88 17.89 -26.11
CA LEU A 553 -2.67 18.61 -25.71
C LEU A 553 -1.72 17.68 -24.94
N LYS A 554 -0.47 17.56 -25.40
CA LYS A 554 0.58 16.74 -24.78
C LYS A 554 1.47 17.50 -23.81
N THR A 555 1.59 18.83 -23.98
CA THR A 555 2.56 19.68 -23.27
C THR A 555 1.91 20.93 -22.71
N SER A 556 2.52 21.55 -21.70
CA SER A 556 1.93 22.72 -21.04
C SER A 556 2.04 24.01 -21.85
N THR A 557 2.87 24.00 -22.88
CA THR A 557 3.04 25.08 -23.86
C THR A 557 2.73 24.53 -25.25
N TYR A 558 2.22 25.39 -26.13
CA TYR A 558 1.87 25.02 -27.49
C TYR A 558 1.94 26.22 -28.45
N THR A 559 2.07 25.96 -29.75
CA THR A 559 1.99 27.00 -30.79
C THR A 559 0.65 26.90 -31.53
N PHE A 560 0.66 26.94 -32.87
CA PHE A 560 -0.55 26.78 -33.68
C PHE A 560 -0.98 25.31 -33.79
N TYR A 561 -2.26 25.09 -34.12
CA TYR A 561 -2.74 23.74 -34.47
C TYR A 561 -2.02 23.28 -35.76
N PRO A 562 -1.33 22.14 -35.74
CA PRO A 562 -0.64 21.60 -36.92
C PRO A 562 -1.64 20.96 -37.90
N GLY A 563 -1.15 20.30 -38.95
CA GLY A 563 -1.99 19.39 -39.74
C GLY A 563 -2.31 18.10 -38.96
N ALA A 564 -3.10 17.20 -39.57
CA ALA A 564 -3.57 15.95 -38.94
C ALA A 564 -2.46 15.01 -38.42
N ALA A 565 -1.21 15.19 -38.85
CA ALA A 565 -0.04 14.47 -38.31
C ALA A 565 0.32 14.87 -36.86
N GLY A 566 -0.23 15.98 -36.33
CA GLY A 566 0.15 16.49 -35.03
C GLY A 566 1.53 17.16 -35.01
N ASN A 567 2.02 17.46 -33.81
CA ASN A 567 3.38 17.93 -33.55
C ASN A 567 3.80 17.55 -32.11
N TRP A 568 4.87 18.14 -31.57
CA TRP A 568 5.34 17.85 -30.20
C TRP A 568 4.31 18.19 -29.10
N ALA A 569 3.41 19.15 -29.36
CA ALA A 569 2.39 19.61 -28.40
C ALA A 569 1.00 19.05 -28.66
N TRP A 570 0.63 18.81 -29.92
CA TRP A 570 -0.73 18.46 -30.31
C TRP A 570 -0.82 17.11 -30.99
N ASP A 571 -1.78 16.29 -30.58
CA ASP A 571 -2.26 15.14 -31.33
C ASP A 571 -3.65 15.43 -31.90
N TYR A 572 -3.86 15.11 -33.17
CA TYR A 572 -5.15 15.24 -33.82
C TYR A 572 -6.05 14.06 -33.47
N LEU A 573 -7.28 14.33 -33.02
CA LEU A 573 -8.27 13.31 -32.66
C LEU A 573 -9.36 13.11 -33.72
N GLY A 574 -9.45 13.99 -34.71
CA GLY A 574 -10.40 13.89 -35.82
C GLY A 574 -11.35 15.09 -35.93
N ASN A 575 -12.34 14.96 -36.81
CA ASN A 575 -13.41 15.94 -37.02
C ASN A 575 -14.77 15.49 -36.46
N ASP A 576 -14.89 14.22 -36.05
CA ASP A 576 -16.10 13.69 -35.42
C ASP A 576 -16.00 13.83 -33.90
N GLU A 577 -16.99 14.50 -33.31
CA GLU A 577 -16.98 14.83 -31.88
C GLU A 577 -17.02 13.56 -31.01
N ALA A 578 -17.89 12.60 -31.34
CA ALA A 578 -18.09 11.39 -30.55
C ALA A 578 -16.83 10.50 -30.57
N GLN A 579 -16.24 10.29 -31.75
CA GLN A 579 -14.99 9.52 -31.86
C GLN A 579 -13.81 10.24 -31.18
N ALA A 580 -13.75 11.57 -31.24
CA ALA A 580 -12.71 12.33 -30.56
C ALA A 580 -12.84 12.21 -29.04
N ILE A 581 -14.06 12.29 -28.51
CA ILE A 581 -14.36 12.05 -27.09
C ILE A 581 -13.95 10.64 -26.68
N GLU A 582 -14.32 9.62 -27.44
CA GLU A 582 -13.98 8.23 -27.13
C GLU A 582 -12.46 8.03 -27.09
N ARG A 583 -11.73 8.55 -28.08
CA ARG A 583 -10.26 8.51 -28.12
C ARG A 583 -9.64 9.28 -26.96
N TYR A 584 -10.20 10.45 -26.61
CA TYR A 584 -9.77 11.25 -25.48
C TYR A 584 -9.93 10.50 -24.16
N LEU A 585 -11.14 10.02 -23.86
CA LEU A 585 -11.43 9.30 -22.63
C LEU A 585 -10.64 8.00 -22.54
N THR A 586 -10.44 7.28 -23.65
CA THR A 586 -9.58 6.10 -23.68
C THR A 586 -8.15 6.44 -23.27
N ARG A 587 -7.55 7.49 -23.86
CA ARG A 587 -6.20 7.95 -23.51
C ARG A 587 -6.13 8.47 -22.08
N LYS A 588 -7.12 9.26 -21.64
CA LYS A 588 -7.15 9.88 -20.32
C LYS A 588 -7.28 8.84 -19.21
N ASN A 589 -8.14 7.84 -19.41
CA ASN A 589 -8.28 6.72 -18.48
C ASN A 589 -7.07 5.79 -18.47
N ALA A 590 -6.34 5.67 -19.58
CA ALA A 590 -5.07 4.93 -19.62
C ALA A 590 -3.94 5.60 -18.83
N LEU A 591 -4.08 6.88 -18.48
CA LEU A 591 -3.13 7.62 -17.61
C LEU A 591 -3.48 7.51 -16.12
N LEU A 592 -4.66 6.99 -15.78
CA LEU A 592 -5.02 6.78 -14.38
C LEU A 592 -4.21 5.61 -13.81
N SER A 593 -4.08 5.58 -12.49
CA SER A 593 -3.52 4.46 -11.75
C SER A 593 -4.70 3.65 -11.18
N PRO A 594 -5.23 2.65 -11.90
CA PRO A 594 -6.44 1.94 -11.49
C PRO A 594 -6.15 0.90 -10.40
N MET A 595 -5.41 1.28 -9.37
CA MET A 595 -5.10 0.43 -8.23
C MET A 595 -5.20 1.22 -6.93
N PHE A 596 -5.93 0.66 -5.96
CA PHE A 596 -5.91 1.11 -4.58
C PHE A 596 -5.18 0.06 -3.72
N GLN A 597 -3.99 0.42 -3.25
CA GLN A 597 -3.16 -0.44 -2.41
C GLN A 597 -3.47 -0.29 -0.91
N GLY A 598 -4.35 0.66 -0.55
CA GLY A 598 -4.82 0.84 0.82
C GLY A 598 -5.90 -0.15 1.25
N VAL A 599 -6.43 0.08 2.45
CA VAL A 599 -7.45 -0.77 3.09
C VAL A 599 -8.81 -0.06 3.14
N LEU A 600 -9.87 -0.80 2.80
CA LEU A 600 -11.26 -0.36 2.94
C LEU A 600 -11.84 -0.88 4.27
N GLY A 601 -12.33 0.01 5.14
CA GLY A 601 -12.85 -0.33 6.46
C GLY A 601 -11.82 -0.21 7.59
N GLU A 602 -12.29 -0.24 8.83
CA GLU A 602 -11.43 -0.10 10.01
C GLU A 602 -10.81 -1.44 10.41
N THR A 603 -9.54 -1.41 10.78
CA THR A 603 -8.74 -2.60 11.18
C THR A 603 -8.32 -2.52 12.65
N ASP A 604 -8.40 -1.35 13.26
CA ASP A 604 -8.22 -1.14 14.69
C ASP A 604 -9.50 -1.49 15.44
N ALA A 605 -9.48 -2.61 16.17
CA ALA A 605 -10.63 -3.09 16.95
C ALA A 605 -11.10 -2.14 18.05
N SER A 606 -10.32 -1.10 18.40
CA SER A 606 -10.72 -0.07 19.36
C SER A 606 -11.60 1.04 18.75
N LYS A 607 -11.72 1.08 17.43
CA LYS A 607 -12.50 2.08 16.69
C LYS A 607 -13.75 1.46 16.07
N THR A 608 -14.77 2.29 15.88
CA THR A 608 -16.02 1.88 15.23
C THR A 608 -15.77 1.49 13.77
N ASN A 609 -16.24 0.31 13.37
CA ASN A 609 -16.30 -0.07 11.95
C ASN A 609 -17.74 0.05 11.44
N GLY A 610 -18.18 1.27 11.13
CA GLY A 610 -19.51 1.55 10.61
C GLY A 610 -19.74 0.94 9.22
N SER A 611 -20.99 0.96 8.76
CA SER A 611 -21.32 0.39 7.45
C SER A 611 -20.67 1.20 6.32
N LEU A 612 -19.94 0.52 5.43
CA LEU A 612 -19.22 1.13 4.33
C LEU A 612 -19.30 0.23 3.11
N ASN A 613 -19.74 0.79 1.98
CA ASN A 613 -19.82 0.11 0.70
C ASN A 613 -18.80 0.67 -0.28
N PHE A 614 -18.33 -0.17 -1.19
CA PHE A 614 -17.48 0.20 -2.31
C PHE A 614 -18.12 -0.24 -3.62
N SER A 615 -18.12 0.64 -4.63
CA SER A 615 -18.57 0.32 -5.98
C SER A 615 -17.59 0.82 -7.03
N TYR A 616 -17.29 -0.03 -8.01
CA TYR A 616 -16.52 0.33 -9.19
C TYR A 616 -17.40 0.27 -10.45
N THR A 617 -17.42 1.34 -11.24
CA THR A 617 -18.01 1.35 -12.58
C THR A 617 -16.94 1.75 -13.58
N ALA A 618 -16.51 0.83 -14.43
CA ALA A 618 -15.48 1.11 -15.41
C ALA A 618 -15.89 2.14 -16.49
N PRO A 619 -14.95 2.98 -16.97
CA PRO A 619 -15.14 3.78 -18.18
C PRO A 619 -15.48 2.91 -19.40
N SER A 620 -14.75 1.81 -19.61
CA SER A 620 -14.98 0.84 -20.68
C SER A 620 -15.11 -0.59 -20.15
N ALA A 621 -15.68 -1.50 -20.95
CA ALA A 621 -15.82 -2.90 -20.53
C ALA A 621 -14.47 -3.62 -20.33
N SER A 622 -13.39 -3.11 -20.94
CA SER A 622 -12.04 -3.65 -20.82
C SER A 622 -11.22 -3.04 -19.68
N SER A 623 -11.73 -2.01 -18.98
CA SER A 623 -10.99 -1.43 -17.86
C SER A 623 -10.95 -2.39 -16.68
N ILE A 624 -9.81 -2.39 -16.00
CA ILE A 624 -9.56 -3.16 -14.78
C ILE A 624 -9.30 -2.16 -13.68
N TYR A 625 -9.94 -2.34 -12.52
CA TYR A 625 -9.57 -1.67 -11.29
C TYR A 625 -9.13 -2.71 -10.27
N THR A 626 -8.00 -2.46 -9.61
CA THR A 626 -7.40 -3.41 -8.66
C THR A 626 -7.52 -2.89 -7.24
N LEU A 627 -8.08 -3.69 -6.35
CA LEU A 627 -7.91 -3.52 -4.91
C LEU A 627 -6.80 -4.47 -4.47
N SER A 628 -5.71 -3.93 -3.92
CA SER A 628 -4.56 -4.74 -3.53
C SER A 628 -4.21 -4.69 -2.05
N GLY A 629 -4.70 -3.73 -1.25
CA GLY A 629 -4.39 -3.69 0.18
C GLY A 629 -5.24 -4.62 1.05
N GLY A 630 -6.56 -4.62 0.83
CA GLY A 630 -7.51 -5.47 1.56
C GLY A 630 -8.77 -4.74 1.99
N SER A 631 -9.64 -5.43 2.72
CA SER A 631 -10.87 -4.84 3.26
C SER A 631 -11.35 -5.51 4.55
N ASN A 632 -12.04 -4.74 5.39
CA ASN A 632 -12.86 -5.20 6.52
C ASN A 632 -14.17 -4.40 6.54
N LEU A 633 -15.06 -4.67 5.59
CA LEU A 633 -16.30 -3.92 5.41
C LEU A 633 -17.49 -4.61 6.09
N ASN A 634 -18.29 -3.81 6.81
CA ASN A 634 -19.66 -4.14 7.18
C ASN A 634 -20.60 -3.62 6.08
N GLY A 635 -20.46 -4.18 4.88
CA GLY A 635 -21.13 -3.71 3.66
C GLY A 635 -20.72 -4.48 2.41
N GLU A 636 -20.98 -3.88 1.25
CA GLU A 636 -20.81 -4.48 -0.06
C GLU A 636 -19.55 -3.99 -0.80
N ILE A 637 -18.86 -4.90 -1.50
CA ILE A 637 -17.89 -4.57 -2.57
C ILE A 637 -18.50 -4.96 -3.91
N LYS A 638 -18.76 -3.97 -4.76
CA LYS A 638 -19.52 -4.15 -6.00
C LYS A 638 -18.73 -3.71 -7.24
N VAL A 639 -18.88 -4.46 -8.32
CA VAL A 639 -18.48 -4.06 -9.67
C VAL A 639 -19.69 -3.96 -10.58
N ASP A 640 -19.93 -2.76 -11.11
CA ASP A 640 -21.07 -2.41 -11.97
C ASP A 640 -20.76 -2.63 -13.47
N LYS A 641 -19.50 -2.45 -13.88
CA LYS A 641 -19.02 -2.58 -15.27
C LYS A 641 -17.50 -2.77 -15.26
N GLY A 642 -16.99 -3.55 -16.20
CA GLY A 642 -15.56 -3.85 -16.34
C GLY A 642 -15.09 -4.95 -15.40
N THR A 643 -13.80 -4.93 -15.06
CA THR A 643 -13.19 -5.94 -14.18
C THR A 643 -12.76 -5.33 -12.85
N LEU A 644 -13.21 -5.90 -11.74
CA LEU A 644 -12.65 -5.64 -10.41
C LEU A 644 -11.73 -6.81 -10.02
N LEU A 645 -10.43 -6.51 -9.91
CA LEU A 645 -9.41 -7.45 -9.47
C LEU A 645 -9.13 -7.26 -7.98
N LEU A 646 -9.26 -8.31 -7.20
CA LEU A 646 -8.82 -8.41 -5.81
C LEU A 646 -7.52 -9.22 -5.80
N SER A 647 -6.39 -8.64 -5.42
CA SER A 647 -5.10 -9.35 -5.45
C SER A 647 -4.22 -8.99 -4.27
N GLY A 648 -3.19 -9.79 -4.01
CA GLY A 648 -2.03 -9.32 -3.25
C GLY A 648 -1.23 -8.28 -4.04
N TYR A 649 -0.11 -7.87 -3.48
CA TYR A 649 0.86 -7.00 -4.15
C TYR A 649 2.29 -7.49 -3.88
N PRO A 650 3.25 -7.22 -4.79
CA PRO A 650 4.65 -7.57 -4.57
C PRO A 650 5.18 -6.93 -3.29
N THR A 651 6.04 -7.64 -2.55
CA THR A 651 6.86 -7.00 -1.53
C THR A 651 7.66 -5.88 -2.18
N LEU A 652 7.63 -4.69 -1.57
CA LEU A 652 8.34 -3.54 -2.12
C LEU A 652 9.84 -3.75 -1.96
N HIS A 653 10.58 -3.66 -3.06
CA HIS A 653 12.04 -3.63 -3.10
C HIS A 653 12.51 -2.28 -3.64
N ALA A 654 13.70 -1.85 -3.25
CA ALA A 654 14.32 -0.65 -3.82
C ALA A 654 14.56 -0.84 -5.33
N GLU A 655 14.51 0.23 -6.12
CA GLU A 655 14.73 0.14 -7.56
C GLU A 655 16.09 -0.48 -7.88
N ASP A 656 16.15 -1.40 -8.84
CA ASP A 656 17.41 -1.86 -9.42
C ASP A 656 17.99 -0.72 -10.26
N VAL A 657 19.25 -0.38 -9.94
CA VAL A 657 20.03 0.73 -10.51
C VAL A 657 21.32 0.22 -11.16
N THR A 658 21.48 -1.10 -11.28
CA THR A 658 22.67 -1.75 -11.83
C THR A 658 22.58 -2.00 -13.33
N GLY A 659 21.45 -1.62 -13.96
CA GLY A 659 21.22 -1.73 -15.39
C GLY A 659 22.11 -0.84 -16.25
N ASP A 660 22.19 -1.15 -17.54
CA ASP A 660 22.99 -0.40 -18.52
C ASP A 660 22.50 1.05 -18.67
N ARG A 661 23.34 2.01 -18.29
CA ARG A 661 23.07 3.46 -18.41
C ARG A 661 23.03 3.96 -19.85
N ALA A 662 23.53 3.18 -20.83
CA ALA A 662 23.40 3.50 -22.24
C ALA A 662 21.99 3.21 -22.80
N GLY A 663 21.21 2.38 -22.11
CA GLY A 663 19.78 2.18 -22.37
C GLY A 663 18.93 3.26 -21.70
N TYR A 664 17.91 3.77 -22.38
CA TYR A 664 16.96 4.76 -21.84
C TYR A 664 16.14 4.28 -20.61
N VAL A 665 16.37 3.06 -20.11
CA VAL A 665 15.76 2.47 -18.90
C VAL A 665 16.86 1.87 -18.02
N TRP A 666 17.49 2.70 -17.18
CA TRP A 666 18.58 2.28 -16.28
C TRP A 666 18.11 2.06 -14.82
N ARG A 667 16.86 2.44 -14.50
CA ARG A 667 16.19 2.11 -13.24
C ARG A 667 14.97 1.26 -13.48
N LYS A 668 14.75 0.25 -12.64
CA LYS A 668 13.59 -0.64 -12.76
C LYS A 668 13.06 -1.04 -11.39
N ASP A 669 11.75 -1.09 -11.24
CA ASP A 669 11.14 -1.74 -10.08
C ASP A 669 11.53 -3.22 -10.03
N VAL A 670 11.87 -3.69 -8.83
CA VAL A 670 12.19 -5.10 -8.58
C VAL A 670 10.92 -5.80 -8.11
N VAL A 671 10.39 -6.68 -8.96
CA VAL A 671 9.26 -7.55 -8.65
C VAL A 671 9.76 -8.98 -8.65
N ILE A 672 9.71 -9.64 -7.50
CA ILE A 672 10.09 -11.05 -7.33
C ILE A 672 8.80 -11.88 -7.35
N ASP A 673 8.74 -12.90 -8.20
CA ASP A 673 7.47 -13.60 -8.48
C ASP A 673 6.87 -14.33 -7.27
N ASN A 674 7.70 -14.77 -6.32
CA ASN A 674 7.28 -15.48 -5.12
C ASN A 674 7.45 -14.68 -3.81
N ASP A 675 7.79 -13.39 -3.90
CA ASP A 675 7.86 -12.49 -2.73
C ASP A 675 6.73 -11.45 -2.80
N TRP A 676 5.58 -11.84 -2.26
CA TRP A 676 4.34 -11.08 -2.31
C TRP A 676 3.69 -11.00 -0.94
N VAL A 677 3.04 -9.88 -0.69
CA VAL A 677 2.16 -9.71 0.46
C VAL A 677 0.79 -10.26 0.12
N THR A 678 0.29 -11.16 0.97
CA THR A 678 -1.07 -11.72 0.84
C THR A 678 -2.09 -10.76 1.42
N SER A 679 -3.10 -10.41 0.61
CA SER A 679 -4.16 -9.48 1.00
C SER A 679 -5.43 -10.21 1.41
N HIS A 680 -6.15 -9.65 2.38
CA HIS A 680 -7.37 -10.22 2.91
C HIS A 680 -8.55 -9.28 2.64
N PHE A 681 -9.56 -9.79 1.95
CA PHE A 681 -10.76 -9.04 1.59
C PHE A 681 -11.95 -9.60 2.37
N LYS A 682 -12.42 -8.84 3.35
CA LYS A 682 -13.66 -9.12 4.07
C LYS A 682 -14.73 -8.08 3.73
N ALA A 683 -15.92 -8.57 3.41
CA ALA A 683 -17.14 -7.79 3.19
C ALA A 683 -18.36 -8.67 3.50
N ASP A 684 -19.54 -8.09 3.72
CA ASP A 684 -20.78 -8.88 3.85
C ASP A 684 -21.13 -9.53 2.51
N THR A 685 -20.93 -8.81 1.41
CA THR A 685 -21.20 -9.28 0.05
C THR A 685 -20.23 -8.70 -0.98
N PHE A 686 -19.79 -9.54 -1.90
CA PHE A 686 -19.08 -9.18 -3.12
C PHE A 686 -20.04 -9.35 -4.30
N LYS A 687 -20.31 -8.29 -5.05
CA LYS A 687 -21.30 -8.30 -6.12
C LYS A 687 -20.70 -8.00 -7.49
N ALA A 688 -20.96 -8.88 -8.46
CA ALA A 688 -20.75 -8.62 -9.88
C ALA A 688 -22.10 -8.42 -10.57
N THR A 689 -22.33 -7.23 -11.11
CA THR A 689 -23.55 -6.94 -11.90
C THR A 689 -23.52 -7.62 -13.26
N ALA A 690 -24.63 -7.52 -13.99
CA ALA A 690 -24.78 -8.17 -15.28
C ALA A 690 -23.67 -7.77 -16.26
N GLY A 691 -22.93 -8.77 -16.77
CA GLY A 691 -21.81 -8.58 -17.70
C GLY A 691 -20.51 -8.08 -17.07
N ALA A 692 -20.47 -7.81 -15.76
CA ALA A 692 -19.25 -7.42 -15.06
C ALA A 692 -18.39 -8.62 -14.64
N THR A 693 -17.11 -8.36 -14.36
CA THR A 693 -16.16 -9.39 -13.94
C THR A 693 -15.60 -9.10 -12.54
N LEU A 694 -15.74 -10.06 -11.64
CA LEU A 694 -15.06 -10.08 -10.34
C LEU A 694 -13.97 -11.16 -10.37
N GLN A 695 -12.73 -10.79 -10.07
CA GLN A 695 -11.62 -11.73 -10.03
C GLN A 695 -10.88 -11.64 -8.70
N LEU A 696 -10.66 -12.78 -8.04
CA LEU A 696 -9.72 -12.94 -6.94
C LEU A 696 -8.44 -13.56 -7.51
N GLY A 697 -7.36 -12.77 -7.56
CA GLY A 697 -6.07 -13.14 -8.14
C GLY A 697 -5.11 -13.79 -7.15
N ASN A 698 -3.82 -13.64 -7.43
CA ASN A 698 -2.74 -14.24 -6.65
C ASN A 698 -2.62 -13.60 -5.27
N TYR A 699 -2.17 -14.38 -4.28
CA TYR A 699 -1.88 -13.90 -2.92
C TYR A 699 -3.06 -13.12 -2.32
N ALA A 700 -4.28 -13.64 -2.45
CA ALA A 700 -5.46 -12.99 -1.92
C ALA A 700 -6.45 -13.99 -1.32
N ASN A 701 -7.11 -13.57 -0.24
CA ASN A 701 -8.15 -14.32 0.45
C ASN A 701 -9.44 -13.51 0.50
N LEU A 702 -10.58 -14.19 0.48
CA LEU A 702 -11.91 -13.58 0.47
C LEU A 702 -12.80 -14.18 1.55
N GLU A 703 -13.41 -13.34 2.38
CA GLU A 703 -14.46 -13.72 3.33
C GLU A 703 -15.70 -12.83 3.13
N GLY A 704 -16.79 -13.44 2.67
CA GLY A 704 -18.05 -12.76 2.36
C GLY A 704 -18.88 -13.53 1.34
N ASN A 705 -20.18 -13.25 1.27
CA ASN A 705 -21.03 -13.86 0.24
C ASN A 705 -20.68 -13.29 -1.14
N ILE A 706 -20.91 -14.06 -2.21
CA ILE A 706 -20.71 -13.59 -3.58
C ILE A 706 -22.05 -13.65 -4.32
N VAL A 707 -22.42 -12.55 -4.97
CA VAL A 707 -23.62 -12.47 -5.81
C VAL A 707 -23.22 -12.08 -7.23
N ALA A 708 -23.50 -12.95 -8.18
CA ALA A 708 -23.17 -12.78 -9.59
C ALA A 708 -24.47 -12.69 -10.39
N ASP A 709 -24.80 -11.50 -10.92
CA ASP A 709 -26.01 -11.28 -11.72
C ASP A 709 -25.88 -11.96 -13.11
N ASN A 710 -26.91 -11.86 -13.97
CA ASN A 710 -26.93 -12.55 -15.26
C ASN A 710 -25.74 -12.18 -16.17
N ASN A 711 -25.15 -13.17 -16.85
CA ASN A 711 -24.00 -13.01 -17.75
C ASN A 711 -22.72 -12.43 -17.09
N SER A 712 -22.65 -12.39 -15.76
CA SER A 712 -21.44 -11.96 -15.05
C SER A 712 -20.35 -13.04 -15.05
N ASN A 713 -19.11 -12.65 -14.75
CA ASN A 713 -17.98 -13.56 -14.66
C ASN A 713 -17.33 -13.44 -13.28
N VAL A 714 -17.16 -14.57 -12.60
CA VAL A 714 -16.48 -14.65 -11.30
C VAL A 714 -15.35 -15.67 -11.41
N SER A 715 -14.12 -15.24 -11.13
CA SER A 715 -12.95 -16.13 -11.10
C SER A 715 -12.29 -16.06 -9.73
N LEU A 716 -12.14 -17.20 -9.06
CA LEU A 716 -11.63 -17.29 -7.70
C LEU A 716 -10.32 -18.07 -7.67
N GLY A 717 -9.24 -17.40 -7.30
CA GLY A 717 -7.86 -17.88 -7.33
C GLY A 717 -7.23 -17.84 -8.72
N TYR A 718 -5.95 -18.21 -8.78
CA TYR A 718 -5.19 -18.19 -10.03
C TYR A 718 -5.73 -19.22 -11.03
N SER A 719 -6.17 -18.75 -12.20
CA SER A 719 -6.48 -19.57 -13.36
C SER A 719 -5.29 -19.56 -14.34
N LYS A 720 -4.88 -20.74 -14.79
CA LYS A 720 -4.04 -20.92 -15.97
C LYS A 720 -5.01 -21.11 -17.15
N GLY A 721 -4.99 -20.22 -18.13
CA GLY A 721 -6.01 -20.14 -19.16
C GLY A 721 -6.14 -21.45 -19.93
N ASP A 722 -7.28 -22.11 -19.75
CA ASP A 722 -7.73 -23.37 -20.37
C ASP A 722 -9.28 -23.31 -20.43
N ASN A 723 -9.92 -24.16 -21.25
CA ASN A 723 -11.38 -24.33 -21.30
C ASN A 723 -12.22 -23.04 -21.47
N GLY A 724 -11.70 -22.04 -22.20
CA GLY A 724 -12.43 -20.80 -22.50
C GLY A 724 -12.26 -19.67 -21.48
N TRP A 725 -11.40 -19.85 -20.47
CA TRP A 725 -10.99 -18.78 -19.55
C TRP A 725 -9.58 -18.27 -19.87
N ASN A 726 -9.35 -16.97 -19.68
CA ASN A 726 -8.01 -16.40 -19.76
C ASN A 726 -7.22 -16.63 -18.45
N ASN A 727 -5.89 -16.50 -18.49
CA ASN A 727 -5.08 -16.48 -17.26
C ASN A 727 -5.59 -15.36 -16.32
N SER A 728 -5.44 -15.53 -15.01
CA SER A 728 -5.75 -14.45 -14.07
C SER A 728 -4.96 -13.18 -14.37
N TRP A 729 -5.61 -12.02 -14.23
CA TRP A 729 -4.89 -10.75 -14.30
C TRP A 729 -3.92 -10.63 -13.13
N LYS A 730 -2.71 -10.19 -13.44
CA LYS A 730 -1.67 -9.80 -12.50
C LYS A 730 -1.39 -8.32 -12.73
N CYS A 731 -1.72 -7.49 -11.75
CA CYS A 731 -1.43 -6.08 -11.78
C CYS A 731 -0.37 -5.73 -10.73
N THR A 732 0.62 -4.94 -11.10
CA THR A 732 1.65 -4.41 -10.20
C THR A 732 1.73 -2.90 -10.33
N ARG A 733 2.00 -2.22 -9.22
CA ARG A 733 2.21 -0.78 -9.20
C ARG A 733 3.67 -0.47 -8.97
N SER A 734 4.21 0.41 -9.80
CA SER A 734 5.53 0.99 -9.60
C SER A 734 5.51 1.87 -8.36
N ASP A 735 6.32 1.57 -7.36
CA ASP A 735 6.50 2.44 -6.19
C ASP A 735 7.10 3.79 -6.63
N SER A 736 8.01 3.74 -7.60
CA SER A 736 8.71 4.92 -8.10
C SER A 736 7.84 5.84 -8.93
N SER A 737 7.04 5.33 -9.86
CA SER A 737 6.25 6.18 -10.79
C SER A 737 4.76 6.23 -10.47
N GLY A 738 4.24 5.28 -9.68
CA GLY A 738 2.80 5.11 -9.43
C GLY A 738 2.04 4.44 -10.59
N VAL A 739 2.72 4.12 -11.69
CA VAL A 739 2.11 3.48 -12.87
C VAL A 739 1.73 2.04 -12.55
N VAL A 740 0.51 1.65 -12.93
CA VAL A 740 0.03 0.28 -12.82
C VAL A 740 0.22 -0.44 -14.14
N SER A 741 0.82 -1.63 -14.09
CA SER A 741 0.96 -2.53 -15.23
C SER A 741 0.18 -3.80 -14.96
N CYS A 742 -0.68 -4.20 -15.89
CA CYS A 742 -1.49 -5.41 -15.80
C CYS A 742 -1.18 -6.36 -16.97
N SER A 743 -1.06 -7.65 -16.68
CA SER A 743 -0.88 -8.69 -17.69
C SER A 743 -1.59 -10.00 -17.31
N GLN A 744 -1.73 -10.89 -18.29
CA GLN A 744 -2.29 -12.24 -18.12
C GLN A 744 -1.23 -13.29 -18.48
N THR A 745 0.01 -13.08 -18.05
CA THR A 745 1.11 -14.02 -18.33
C THR A 745 0.92 -15.31 -17.52
N ALA A 746 0.99 -16.46 -18.17
CA ALA A 746 0.93 -17.75 -17.50
C ALA A 746 2.14 -17.96 -16.57
N LEU A 747 1.88 -18.41 -15.35
CA LEU A 747 2.92 -18.86 -14.43
C LEU A 747 3.60 -20.15 -14.94
N SER A 748 4.89 -20.26 -14.69
CA SER A 748 5.62 -21.53 -14.85
C SER A 748 5.10 -22.57 -13.86
N ASP A 749 5.33 -23.85 -14.12
CA ASP A 749 4.84 -24.91 -13.23
C ASP A 749 5.46 -24.84 -11.82
N ALA A 750 6.72 -24.38 -11.70
CA ALA A 750 7.37 -24.15 -10.42
C ALA A 750 6.70 -23.01 -9.63
N LEU A 751 6.45 -21.86 -10.27
CA LEU A 751 5.77 -20.73 -9.63
C LEU A 751 4.32 -21.08 -9.28
N TYR A 752 3.64 -21.85 -10.13
CA TYR A 752 2.30 -22.33 -9.85
C TYR A 752 2.29 -23.28 -8.64
N ALA A 753 3.28 -24.18 -8.51
CA ALA A 753 3.39 -25.08 -7.36
C ALA A 753 3.59 -24.30 -6.04
N ASP A 754 4.48 -23.30 -6.05
CA ASP A 754 4.79 -22.45 -4.90
C ASP A 754 3.67 -21.45 -4.54
N LEU A 755 2.77 -21.13 -5.48
CA LEU A 755 1.67 -20.21 -5.23
C LEU A 755 0.74 -20.75 -4.12
N PRO A 756 0.47 -19.98 -3.05
CA PRO A 756 -0.48 -20.41 -2.03
C PRO A 756 -1.91 -20.50 -2.60
N TYR A 757 -2.72 -21.39 -2.03
CA TYR A 757 -4.15 -21.45 -2.35
C TYR A 757 -4.83 -20.15 -1.92
N ALA A 758 -5.70 -19.62 -2.76
CA ALA A 758 -6.64 -18.60 -2.33
C ALA A 758 -7.66 -19.22 -1.36
N SER A 759 -7.80 -18.67 -0.16
CA SER A 759 -8.85 -19.09 0.78
C SER A 759 -10.10 -18.24 0.55
N VAL A 760 -11.21 -18.90 0.24
CA VAL A 760 -12.50 -18.25 -0.05
C VAL A 760 -13.58 -18.83 0.85
N LYS A 761 -14.28 -17.97 1.59
CA LYS A 761 -15.35 -18.36 2.51
C LYS A 761 -16.59 -17.51 2.34
N GLY A 762 -17.73 -18.16 2.12
CA GLY A 762 -19.04 -17.51 1.98
C GLY A 762 -19.94 -18.19 0.95
N ASN A 763 -21.22 -17.86 0.96
CA ASN A 763 -22.17 -18.47 0.01
C ASN A 763 -22.14 -17.74 -1.34
N ILE A 764 -22.37 -18.47 -2.42
CA ILE A 764 -22.38 -17.93 -3.78
C ILE A 764 -23.78 -18.06 -4.38
N ILE A 765 -24.27 -16.98 -4.99
CA ILE A 765 -25.50 -16.95 -5.78
C ILE A 765 -25.13 -16.59 -7.23
N LEU A 766 -25.56 -17.41 -8.19
CA LEU A 766 -25.32 -17.20 -9.62
C LEU A 766 -26.63 -17.01 -10.40
N GLY A 767 -26.73 -15.92 -11.15
CA GLY A 767 -27.80 -15.65 -12.10
C GLY A 767 -27.67 -16.44 -13.40
N GLU A 768 -28.55 -16.14 -14.35
CA GLU A 768 -28.59 -16.83 -15.64
C GLU A 768 -27.33 -16.55 -16.48
N ASN A 769 -26.78 -17.59 -17.11
CA ASN A 769 -25.55 -17.53 -17.90
C ASN A 769 -24.33 -16.93 -17.16
N ALA A 770 -24.38 -16.81 -15.83
CA ALA A 770 -23.23 -16.39 -15.04
C ALA A 770 -22.16 -17.49 -15.06
N ASN A 771 -20.89 -17.08 -15.14
CA ASN A 771 -19.76 -18.00 -15.18
C ASN A 771 -18.96 -17.90 -13.87
N LEU A 772 -18.77 -19.03 -13.20
CA LEU A 772 -17.97 -19.17 -11.99
C LEU A 772 -16.80 -20.11 -12.26
N ASN A 773 -15.57 -19.63 -12.05
CA ASN A 773 -14.36 -20.43 -12.18
C ASN A 773 -13.59 -20.48 -10.87
N PHE A 774 -13.24 -21.68 -10.42
CA PHE A 774 -12.31 -21.90 -9.33
C PHE A 774 -10.96 -22.33 -9.90
N GLY A 775 -9.96 -21.45 -9.79
CA GLY A 775 -8.56 -21.77 -10.06
C GLY A 775 -7.91 -22.49 -8.88
N LYS A 776 -6.65 -22.16 -8.57
CA LYS A 776 -5.95 -22.70 -7.38
C LYS A 776 -6.54 -22.11 -6.08
N THR A 777 -7.59 -22.75 -5.57
CA THR A 777 -8.47 -22.19 -4.51
C THR A 777 -8.94 -23.25 -3.53
N GLN A 778 -9.09 -22.85 -2.27
CA GLN A 778 -9.83 -23.56 -1.24
C GLN A 778 -11.10 -22.76 -0.92
N TYR A 779 -12.23 -23.24 -1.44
CA TYR A 779 -13.53 -22.61 -1.27
C TYR A 779 -14.35 -23.33 -0.19
N GLN A 780 -14.95 -22.58 0.73
CA GLN A 780 -15.91 -23.08 1.72
C GLN A 780 -17.23 -22.30 1.64
N GLY A 781 -18.31 -22.99 1.30
CA GLY A 781 -19.64 -22.37 1.24
C GLY A 781 -20.66 -23.16 0.44
N GLN A 782 -21.89 -22.65 0.43
CA GLN A 782 -22.99 -23.16 -0.40
C GLN A 782 -23.04 -22.40 -1.74
N ILE A 783 -23.40 -23.09 -2.82
CA ILE A 783 -23.70 -22.43 -4.12
C ILE A 783 -25.18 -22.62 -4.48
N GLN A 784 -25.84 -21.53 -4.86
CA GLN A 784 -27.18 -21.52 -5.43
C GLN A 784 -27.15 -20.86 -6.81
N ALA A 785 -27.33 -21.64 -7.86
CA ALA A 785 -27.19 -21.17 -9.24
C ALA A 785 -28.42 -21.44 -10.11
N ALA A 786 -28.67 -20.54 -11.06
CA ALA A 786 -29.63 -20.76 -12.14
C ALA A 786 -29.23 -21.95 -13.03
N ALA A 787 -30.20 -22.61 -13.66
CA ALA A 787 -29.97 -23.86 -14.40
C ALA A 787 -29.00 -23.72 -15.60
N ASN A 788 -28.88 -22.53 -16.20
CA ASN A 788 -27.98 -22.25 -17.32
C ASN A 788 -26.69 -21.51 -16.92
N SER A 789 -26.40 -21.37 -15.63
CA SER A 789 -25.09 -20.88 -15.17
C SER A 789 -23.99 -21.90 -15.46
N ASN A 790 -22.73 -21.48 -15.49
CA ASN A 790 -21.59 -22.38 -15.66
C ASN A 790 -20.68 -22.32 -14.44
N THR A 791 -20.36 -23.48 -13.87
CA THR A 791 -19.37 -23.61 -12.79
C THR A 791 -18.24 -24.53 -13.23
N HIS A 792 -17.01 -24.06 -13.11
CA HIS A 792 -15.82 -24.80 -13.47
C HIS A 792 -14.86 -24.88 -12.28
N LEU A 793 -14.38 -26.08 -11.96
CA LEU A 793 -13.30 -26.30 -11.01
C LEU A 793 -12.09 -26.80 -11.76
N MET A 794 -11.02 -25.99 -11.75
CA MET A 794 -9.75 -26.31 -12.38
C MET A 794 -8.94 -27.29 -11.52
N ARG A 795 -7.79 -27.72 -12.05
CA ARG A 795 -6.79 -28.45 -11.26
C ARG A 795 -6.45 -27.71 -9.97
N ASP A 796 -6.36 -28.47 -8.87
CA ASP A 796 -6.11 -27.99 -7.51
C ASP A 796 -7.24 -27.11 -6.90
N ALA A 797 -8.37 -26.95 -7.58
CA ALA A 797 -9.55 -26.37 -6.93
C ALA A 797 -10.15 -27.34 -5.92
N SER A 798 -10.36 -26.89 -4.69
CA SER A 798 -11.08 -27.64 -3.66
C SER A 798 -12.29 -26.86 -3.17
N TRP A 799 -13.47 -27.46 -3.26
CA TRP A 799 -14.71 -26.90 -2.73
C TRP A 799 -15.21 -27.75 -1.56
N THR A 800 -15.37 -27.15 -0.39
CA THR A 800 -16.04 -27.73 0.77
C THR A 800 -17.43 -27.13 0.94
N MET A 801 -18.46 -27.93 0.73
CA MET A 801 -19.85 -27.51 0.87
C MET A 801 -20.20 -27.27 2.34
N SER A 802 -20.88 -26.16 2.60
CA SER A 802 -21.44 -25.83 3.93
C SER A 802 -22.93 -26.22 4.06
N GLY A 803 -23.55 -26.65 2.97
CA GLY A 803 -24.96 -27.05 2.88
C GLY A 803 -25.32 -27.53 1.46
N ASN A 804 -26.57 -27.95 1.28
CA ASN A 804 -27.11 -28.36 -0.03
C ASN A 804 -26.85 -27.30 -1.10
N SER A 805 -26.32 -27.70 -2.26
CA SER A 805 -25.96 -26.76 -3.32
C SER A 805 -26.62 -27.13 -4.64
N THR A 806 -27.00 -26.12 -5.42
CA THR A 806 -27.61 -26.27 -6.75
C THR A 806 -26.77 -25.53 -7.79
N LEU A 807 -26.40 -26.23 -8.86
CA LEU A 807 -25.61 -25.69 -9.97
C LEU A 807 -26.40 -25.77 -11.29
N GLY A 808 -26.02 -24.94 -12.26
CA GLY A 808 -26.40 -25.13 -13.66
C GLY A 808 -25.59 -26.25 -14.31
N ASN A 809 -24.57 -25.88 -15.10
CA ASN A 809 -23.54 -26.79 -15.58
C ASN A 809 -22.37 -26.86 -14.59
N LEU A 810 -21.78 -28.05 -14.42
CA LEU A 810 -20.57 -28.28 -13.65
C LEU A 810 -19.50 -28.97 -14.51
N SER A 811 -18.33 -28.35 -14.65
CA SER A 811 -17.17 -28.95 -15.32
C SER A 811 -16.00 -29.08 -14.35
N LEU A 812 -15.37 -30.25 -14.32
CA LEU A 812 -14.27 -30.59 -13.41
C LEU A 812 -13.01 -30.93 -14.21
N ASP A 813 -11.88 -30.34 -13.86
CA ASP A 813 -10.57 -30.76 -14.36
C ASP A 813 -9.94 -31.81 -13.43
N ALA A 814 -9.12 -32.69 -14.01
CA ALA A 814 -8.39 -33.69 -13.25
C ALA A 814 -7.57 -33.04 -12.11
N GLY A 815 -7.76 -33.55 -10.90
CA GLY A 815 -7.15 -32.99 -9.68
C GLY A 815 -8.05 -32.02 -8.90
N SER A 816 -9.23 -31.65 -9.43
CA SER A 816 -10.25 -30.91 -8.67
C SER A 816 -10.97 -31.81 -7.66
N VAL A 817 -11.39 -31.23 -6.53
CA VAL A 817 -12.06 -31.95 -5.45
C VAL A 817 -13.30 -31.19 -4.96
N VAL A 818 -14.45 -31.87 -4.93
CA VAL A 818 -15.68 -31.39 -4.29
C VAL A 818 -15.95 -32.23 -3.05
N LYS A 819 -15.85 -31.61 -1.88
CA LYS A 819 -16.20 -32.20 -0.58
C LYS A 819 -17.62 -31.80 -0.24
N LEU A 820 -18.52 -32.78 -0.24
CA LEU A 820 -19.94 -32.49 0.00
C LEU A 820 -20.20 -32.09 1.44
N ASN A 821 -19.27 -32.33 2.36
CA ASN A 821 -19.40 -31.90 3.75
C ASN A 821 -18.02 -31.67 4.39
N GLY A 822 -17.87 -30.59 5.17
CA GLY A 822 -16.62 -30.23 5.84
C GLY A 822 -16.36 -30.97 7.16
N ASN A 823 -17.32 -31.71 7.70
CA ASN A 823 -17.17 -32.50 8.92
C ASN A 823 -17.67 -33.95 8.72
N PRO A 824 -16.74 -34.90 8.50
CA PRO A 824 -17.02 -36.34 8.37
C PRO A 824 -17.83 -36.96 9.51
N GLN A 825 -17.81 -36.34 10.69
CA GLN A 825 -18.41 -36.86 11.92
C GLN A 825 -19.69 -36.09 12.33
N SER A 826 -20.19 -35.18 11.50
CA SER A 826 -21.34 -34.33 11.86
C SER A 826 -22.69 -35.05 11.92
N GLY A 827 -22.83 -36.19 11.23
CA GLY A 827 -24.13 -36.85 11.02
C GLY A 827 -25.11 -36.08 10.11
N ASN A 828 -24.69 -34.93 9.58
CA ASN A 828 -25.41 -34.16 8.58
C ASN A 828 -24.97 -34.59 7.18
N PHE A 829 -25.89 -34.54 6.22
CA PHE A 829 -25.61 -34.90 4.83
C PHE A 829 -26.11 -33.83 3.87
N ASN A 830 -25.30 -33.51 2.89
CA ASN A 830 -25.58 -32.51 1.87
C ASN A 830 -25.80 -33.17 0.51
N THR A 831 -26.65 -32.54 -0.30
CA THR A 831 -26.89 -32.91 -1.69
C THR A 831 -26.35 -31.83 -2.62
N LEU A 832 -25.53 -32.23 -3.59
CA LEU A 832 -25.16 -31.43 -4.74
C LEU A 832 -26.09 -31.77 -5.90
N THR A 833 -26.87 -30.80 -6.37
CA THR A 833 -27.74 -30.95 -7.54
C THR A 833 -27.18 -30.15 -8.71
N VAL A 834 -26.83 -30.83 -9.80
CA VAL A 834 -26.44 -30.23 -11.09
C VAL A 834 -27.67 -30.26 -12.00
N ASN A 835 -28.30 -29.11 -12.22
CA ASN A 835 -29.56 -29.02 -12.98
C ASN A 835 -29.37 -29.28 -14.48
N SER A 836 -28.18 -29.00 -15.01
CA SER A 836 -27.82 -29.22 -16.41
C SER A 836 -26.69 -30.25 -16.49
N ASN A 837 -25.63 -29.99 -17.26
CA ASN A 837 -24.65 -31.02 -17.57
C ASN A 837 -23.53 -31.10 -16.53
N LEU A 838 -23.03 -32.31 -16.28
CA LEU A 838 -21.81 -32.61 -15.54
C LEU A 838 -20.74 -33.11 -16.52
N SER A 839 -19.56 -32.48 -16.56
CA SER A 839 -18.50 -32.86 -17.50
C SER A 839 -17.11 -32.90 -16.89
N GLY A 840 -16.19 -33.63 -17.53
CA GLY A 840 -14.76 -33.65 -17.19
C GLY A 840 -14.40 -34.71 -16.16
N ASP A 841 -13.27 -34.52 -15.49
CA ASP A 841 -12.67 -35.50 -14.57
C ASP A 841 -12.51 -34.91 -13.18
N GLY A 842 -13.03 -35.56 -12.14
CA GLY A 842 -13.00 -34.98 -10.80
C GLY A 842 -13.23 -35.96 -9.66
N ARG A 843 -13.04 -35.47 -8.44
CA ARG A 843 -13.19 -36.26 -7.22
C ARG A 843 -14.28 -35.70 -6.31
N PHE A 844 -15.21 -36.53 -5.87
CA PHE A 844 -16.22 -36.21 -4.88
C PHE A 844 -15.88 -36.89 -3.55
N GLU A 845 -15.71 -36.11 -2.47
CA GLU A 845 -15.66 -36.64 -1.10
C GLU A 845 -17.07 -36.61 -0.50
N LEU A 846 -17.57 -37.77 -0.09
CA LEU A 846 -18.91 -37.97 0.44
C LEU A 846 -18.83 -38.55 1.85
N ASN A 847 -19.66 -38.05 2.76
CA ASN A 847 -19.92 -38.70 4.03
C ASN A 847 -21.08 -39.68 3.90
N SER A 848 -21.05 -40.75 4.67
CA SER A 848 -22.18 -41.68 4.78
C SER A 848 -22.35 -42.23 6.20
N THR A 849 -23.58 -42.65 6.46
CA THR A 849 -23.90 -43.58 7.53
C THR A 849 -24.72 -44.67 6.89
N PHE A 850 -24.02 -45.66 6.34
CA PHE A 850 -24.60 -46.76 5.59
C PHE A 850 -25.63 -47.53 6.40
N ALA A 851 -25.38 -47.73 7.70
CA ALA A 851 -26.32 -48.32 8.65
C ALA A 851 -27.68 -47.61 8.71
N ASP A 852 -27.70 -46.29 8.49
CA ASP A 852 -28.89 -45.45 8.57
C ASP A 852 -29.41 -45.06 7.17
N LEU A 853 -28.83 -45.62 6.09
CA LEU A 853 -29.19 -45.32 4.69
C LEU A 853 -29.10 -43.83 4.33
N LYS A 854 -28.14 -43.13 4.94
CA LYS A 854 -27.90 -41.71 4.69
C LYS A 854 -26.51 -41.52 4.10
N SER A 855 -26.43 -40.64 3.12
CA SER A 855 -25.16 -40.18 2.58
C SER A 855 -25.29 -38.79 2.03
N ASP A 856 -24.15 -38.14 1.85
CA ASP A 856 -24.02 -37.09 0.88
C ASP A 856 -24.35 -37.66 -0.52
N ARG A 857 -24.88 -36.83 -1.40
CA ARG A 857 -25.35 -37.26 -2.73
C ARG A 857 -25.03 -36.25 -3.81
N VAL A 858 -24.66 -36.75 -4.98
CA VAL A 858 -24.60 -35.97 -6.21
C VAL A 858 -25.78 -36.39 -7.10
N ILE A 859 -26.55 -35.41 -7.57
CA ILE A 859 -27.70 -35.61 -8.47
C ILE A 859 -27.46 -34.76 -9.72
N VAL A 860 -27.55 -35.37 -10.90
CA VAL A 860 -27.40 -34.69 -12.20
C VAL A 860 -28.71 -34.84 -12.98
N ASN A 861 -29.31 -33.72 -13.38
CA ASN A 861 -30.56 -33.68 -14.13
C ASN A 861 -30.34 -33.56 -15.65
N GLY A 862 -29.19 -33.06 -16.10
CA GLY A 862 -28.76 -33.07 -17.50
C GLY A 862 -27.91 -34.30 -17.84
N LEU A 863 -27.02 -34.15 -18.83
CA LEU A 863 -26.11 -35.21 -19.26
C LEU A 863 -24.80 -35.19 -18.46
N ALA A 864 -24.31 -36.38 -18.08
CA ALA A 864 -23.00 -36.56 -17.46
C ALA A 864 -21.98 -37.16 -18.46
N SER A 865 -20.74 -36.68 -18.45
CA SER A 865 -19.65 -37.26 -19.26
C SER A 865 -18.26 -37.03 -18.65
N GLY A 866 -17.45 -38.09 -18.57
CA GLY A 866 -16.09 -38.06 -18.03
C GLY A 866 -15.89 -39.07 -16.89
N ASN A 867 -14.86 -38.89 -16.07
CA ASN A 867 -14.47 -39.85 -15.05
C ASN A 867 -14.54 -39.26 -13.63
N TYR A 868 -15.29 -39.92 -12.75
CA TYR A 868 -15.52 -39.44 -11.38
C TYR A 868 -15.03 -40.44 -10.33
N THR A 869 -14.12 -40.01 -9.46
CA THR A 869 -13.72 -40.78 -8.28
C THR A 869 -14.61 -40.39 -7.10
N LEU A 870 -15.25 -41.38 -6.48
CA LEU A 870 -16.04 -41.22 -5.26
C LEU A 870 -15.18 -41.66 -4.07
N ALA A 871 -14.82 -40.72 -3.21
CA ALA A 871 -14.14 -40.97 -1.94
C ALA A 871 -15.16 -40.94 -0.81
N LEU A 872 -15.36 -42.07 -0.14
CA LEU A 872 -16.43 -42.23 0.84
C LEU A 872 -15.86 -42.32 2.26
N HIS A 873 -16.35 -41.45 3.14
CA HIS A 873 -16.13 -41.50 4.58
C HIS A 873 -17.39 -41.99 5.28
N ASP A 874 -17.44 -43.29 5.61
CA ASP A 874 -18.57 -43.85 6.36
C ASP A 874 -18.33 -43.77 7.88
N SER A 875 -19.41 -43.62 8.65
CA SER A 875 -19.41 -43.67 10.11
C SER A 875 -18.90 -44.99 10.71
N LEU A 876 -18.85 -46.06 9.91
CA LEU A 876 -18.57 -47.45 10.30
C LEU A 876 -19.53 -47.99 11.38
N LYS A 877 -20.70 -47.37 11.51
CA LYS A 877 -21.77 -47.87 12.38
C LYS A 877 -22.23 -49.22 11.85
N ASP A 878 -22.35 -50.20 12.75
CA ASP A 878 -22.88 -51.51 12.37
C ASP A 878 -24.32 -51.36 11.85
N PRO A 879 -24.64 -51.91 10.67
CA PRO A 879 -25.99 -51.86 10.13
C PRO A 879 -26.96 -52.63 11.03
N THR A 880 -28.01 -51.96 11.51
CA THR A 880 -29.05 -52.57 12.36
C THR A 880 -30.10 -53.35 11.55
N SER A 881 -30.06 -53.22 10.22
CA SER A 881 -30.87 -53.96 9.26
C SER A 881 -30.01 -54.30 8.04
N LYS A 882 -30.39 -55.35 7.30
CA LYS A 882 -29.65 -55.74 6.09
C LYS A 882 -29.98 -54.77 4.96
N VAL A 883 -29.06 -53.85 4.71
CA VAL A 883 -29.18 -52.79 3.71
C VAL A 883 -28.47 -53.22 2.42
N ASN A 884 -29.20 -53.22 1.30
CA ASN A 884 -28.67 -53.74 0.03
C ASN A 884 -28.04 -52.65 -0.87
N LEU A 885 -28.47 -51.40 -0.75
CA LEU A 885 -28.13 -50.36 -1.74
C LEU A 885 -28.11 -48.95 -1.13
N LEU A 886 -27.04 -48.18 -1.39
CA LEU A 886 -26.94 -46.76 -1.03
C LEU A 886 -26.48 -45.91 -2.24
N PRO A 887 -27.35 -45.06 -2.83
CA PRO A 887 -26.98 -44.24 -3.99
C PRO A 887 -26.03 -43.10 -3.61
N LEU A 888 -24.92 -42.96 -4.34
CA LEU A 888 -23.94 -41.88 -4.14
C LEU A 888 -23.99 -40.83 -5.26
N LEU A 889 -24.14 -41.28 -6.51
CA LEU A 889 -24.31 -40.43 -7.71
C LEU A 889 -25.57 -40.89 -8.47
N THR A 890 -26.45 -39.96 -8.81
CA THR A 890 -27.71 -40.20 -9.53
C THR A 890 -27.75 -39.41 -10.83
N LEU A 891 -28.03 -40.07 -11.96
CA LEU A 891 -28.14 -39.46 -13.29
C LEU A 891 -29.59 -39.54 -13.79
N ASN A 892 -30.37 -38.47 -13.65
CA ASN A 892 -31.82 -38.49 -13.90
C ASN A 892 -32.21 -38.41 -15.38
N ASN A 893 -31.32 -37.98 -16.26
CA ASN A 893 -31.66 -37.79 -17.67
C ASN A 893 -31.85 -39.13 -18.40
N THR A 894 -33.03 -39.36 -18.94
CA THR A 894 -33.39 -40.62 -19.62
C THR A 894 -32.61 -40.87 -20.91
N THR A 895 -31.95 -39.86 -21.46
CA THR A 895 -31.12 -39.98 -22.68
C THR A 895 -29.63 -40.12 -22.36
N GLN A 896 -29.25 -40.33 -21.10
CA GLN A 896 -27.86 -40.52 -20.68
C GLN A 896 -27.18 -41.65 -21.47
N ASN A 897 -26.04 -41.33 -22.10
CA ASN A 897 -25.17 -42.34 -22.68
C ASN A 897 -24.18 -42.83 -21.61
N TRP A 898 -24.36 -44.06 -21.14
CA TRP A 898 -23.53 -44.67 -20.11
C TRP A 898 -22.09 -44.96 -20.55
N ALA A 899 -21.82 -45.03 -21.87
CA ALA A 899 -20.44 -45.18 -22.36
C ALA A 899 -19.58 -43.92 -22.17
N ASN A 900 -20.21 -42.76 -21.92
CA ASN A 900 -19.53 -41.49 -21.77
C ASN A 900 -19.19 -41.16 -20.32
N VAL A 901 -19.65 -41.95 -19.34
CA VAL A 901 -19.48 -41.67 -17.91
C VAL A 901 -18.93 -42.88 -17.18
N THR A 902 -17.86 -42.68 -16.42
CA THR A 902 -17.31 -43.69 -15.52
C THR A 902 -17.29 -43.14 -14.10
N ALA A 903 -17.72 -43.94 -13.12
CA ALA A 903 -17.53 -43.64 -11.71
C ALA A 903 -16.84 -44.80 -11.00
N THR A 904 -15.87 -44.48 -10.13
CA THR A 904 -15.11 -45.47 -9.36
C THR A 904 -15.11 -45.12 -7.87
N LEU A 905 -14.94 -46.12 -7.00
CA LEU A 905 -14.75 -45.92 -5.56
C LEU A 905 -13.25 -45.87 -5.26
N GLU A 906 -12.77 -44.86 -4.53
CA GLU A 906 -11.33 -44.60 -4.30
C GLU A 906 -10.55 -45.82 -3.77
N ASN A 907 -11.17 -46.60 -2.87
CA ASN A 907 -10.57 -47.81 -2.28
C ASN A 907 -11.07 -49.12 -2.92
N GLY A 908 -11.85 -49.03 -4.00
CA GLY A 908 -12.47 -50.16 -4.71
C GLY A 908 -13.63 -50.85 -3.97
N HIS A 909 -13.64 -50.82 -2.64
CA HIS A 909 -14.69 -51.39 -1.79
C HIS A 909 -14.81 -50.64 -0.45
N LEU A 910 -15.94 -50.86 0.23
CA LEU A 910 -16.17 -50.50 1.63
C LEU A 910 -16.51 -51.77 2.42
N ASP A 911 -15.75 -52.05 3.48
CA ASP A 911 -16.03 -53.18 4.38
C ASP A 911 -16.79 -52.70 5.63
N LEU A 912 -17.95 -53.30 5.90
CA LEU A 912 -18.76 -53.05 7.10
C LEU A 912 -19.11 -54.40 7.75
N GLY A 913 -18.49 -54.68 8.90
CA GLY A 913 -18.59 -55.99 9.55
C GLY A 913 -18.10 -57.12 8.65
N ALA A 914 -18.96 -58.12 8.40
CA ALA A 914 -18.66 -59.26 7.52
C ALA A 914 -18.95 -58.99 6.01
N TYR A 915 -19.40 -57.79 5.66
CA TYR A 915 -19.92 -57.48 4.33
C TYR A 915 -19.00 -56.52 3.58
N ARG A 916 -18.75 -56.84 2.30
CA ARG A 916 -17.99 -56.01 1.37
C ARG A 916 -18.92 -55.39 0.33
N TYR A 917 -18.91 -54.07 0.25
CA TYR A 917 -19.72 -53.29 -0.69
C TYR A 917 -18.83 -52.73 -1.80
N THR A 918 -19.30 -52.83 -3.04
CA THR A 918 -18.60 -52.26 -4.21
C THR A 918 -19.52 -51.27 -4.91
N LEU A 919 -18.95 -50.31 -5.64
CA LEU A 919 -19.75 -49.38 -6.43
C LEU A 919 -20.27 -50.11 -7.67
N GLN A 920 -21.58 -50.08 -7.87
CA GLN A 920 -22.25 -50.68 -9.02
C GLN A 920 -23.14 -49.64 -9.71
N HIS A 921 -23.29 -49.78 -11.02
CA HIS A 921 -24.32 -49.09 -11.77
C HIS A 921 -25.62 -49.89 -11.70
N ILE A 922 -26.64 -49.32 -11.07
CA ILE A 922 -27.96 -49.93 -10.90
C ILE A 922 -29.00 -48.88 -11.28
N ASP A 923 -29.83 -49.18 -12.27
CA ASP A 923 -30.82 -48.28 -12.87
C ASP A 923 -30.20 -46.94 -13.32
N ASN A 924 -30.49 -45.86 -12.59
CA ASN A 924 -29.97 -44.53 -12.84
C ASN A 924 -28.97 -44.05 -11.76
N HIS A 925 -28.42 -44.99 -10.97
CA HIS A 925 -27.53 -44.70 -9.85
C HIS A 925 -26.16 -45.39 -10.00
N PHE A 926 -25.12 -44.70 -9.55
CA PHE A 926 -23.93 -45.35 -9.02
C PHE A 926 -24.11 -45.47 -7.50
N ALA A 927 -24.24 -46.69 -7.02
CA ALA A 927 -24.59 -47.00 -5.64
C ALA A 927 -23.63 -48.02 -5.03
N LEU A 928 -23.40 -47.92 -3.72
CA LEU A 928 -22.78 -49.02 -2.98
C LEU A 928 -23.75 -50.19 -2.91
N TYR A 929 -23.28 -51.36 -3.33
CA TYR A 929 -24.07 -52.58 -3.43
C TYR A 929 -23.29 -53.80 -2.97
N ASN A 930 -23.96 -54.73 -2.28
CA ASN A 930 -23.41 -56.04 -1.92
C ASN A 930 -24.19 -57.15 -2.62
N ALA A 931 -23.62 -57.68 -3.70
CA ALA A 931 -24.23 -58.73 -4.51
C ALA A 931 -24.46 -60.05 -3.77
N LEU A 932 -23.75 -60.33 -2.69
CA LEU A 932 -23.87 -61.58 -1.93
C LEU A 932 -24.90 -61.48 -0.80
N LEU A 933 -25.34 -60.27 -0.44
CA LEU A 933 -26.27 -60.05 0.67
C LEU A 933 -27.60 -60.80 0.49
N PRO A 934 -28.25 -60.83 -0.70
CA PRO A 934 -29.49 -61.59 -0.90
C PRO A 934 -29.32 -63.10 -0.68
N ASP A 935 -28.21 -63.67 -1.15
CA ASP A 935 -27.91 -65.10 -0.99
C ASP A 935 -27.57 -65.46 0.47
N ILE A 936 -26.85 -64.57 1.16
CA ILE A 936 -26.57 -64.70 2.60
C ILE A 936 -27.88 -64.63 3.39
N ILE A 937 -28.81 -63.73 3.05
CA ILE A 937 -30.15 -63.66 3.65
C ILE A 937 -30.91 -64.96 3.44
N ALA A 938 -30.94 -65.47 2.21
CA ALA A 938 -31.66 -66.70 1.87
C ALA A 938 -31.10 -67.91 2.63
N LYS A 939 -29.77 -68.00 2.74
CA LYS A 939 -29.08 -69.06 3.49
C LYS A 939 -29.36 -68.98 4.99
N GLU A 940 -29.20 -67.81 5.61
CA GLU A 940 -29.49 -67.64 7.04
C GLU A 940 -30.96 -67.91 7.37
N LYS A 941 -31.89 -67.54 6.48
CA LYS A 941 -33.31 -67.85 6.62
C LYS A 941 -33.57 -69.36 6.56
N ALA A 942 -32.97 -70.06 5.58
CA ALA A 942 -33.08 -71.51 5.47
C ALA A 942 -32.47 -72.25 6.69
N GLU A 943 -31.35 -71.76 7.21
CA GLU A 943 -30.72 -72.30 8.43
C GLU A 943 -31.58 -72.05 9.68
N ALA A 944 -32.20 -70.87 9.82
CA ALA A 944 -33.11 -70.57 10.91
C ALA A 944 -34.41 -71.39 10.85
N GLU A 945 -34.99 -71.58 9.66
CA GLU A 945 -36.16 -72.44 9.43
C GLU A 945 -35.84 -73.90 9.75
N ALA A 946 -34.66 -74.41 9.37
CA ALA A 946 -34.19 -75.75 9.74
C ALA A 946 -33.99 -75.91 11.26
N LYS A 947 -33.55 -74.85 11.96
CA LYS A 947 -33.35 -74.86 13.41
C LYS A 947 -34.64 -74.73 14.22
N ALA A 948 -35.70 -74.16 13.63
CA ALA A 948 -37.03 -74.06 14.24
C ALA A 948 -37.89 -75.33 14.00
N ALA A 949 -37.53 -76.14 13.01
CA ALA A 949 -38.16 -77.42 12.69
C ALA A 949 -37.51 -78.63 13.42
N ALA A 950 -36.43 -78.40 14.16
CA ALA A 950 -35.78 -79.36 15.08
C ALA A 950 -36.11 -78.99 16.52
#